data_AF-A0A293LHE1-F1
#
_entry.id   AF-A0A293LHE1-F1
#
_cell.length_a   1.000
_cell.length_b   1.000
_cell.length_c   1.000
_cell.angle_alpha   90.00
_cell.angle_beta   90.00
_cell.angle_gamma   90.00
#
_symmetry.space_group_name_H-M   'P 1'
#
loop_
_entity.id
_entity.type
_entity.pdbx_description
1 polymer ?
#
loop_
_entity_poly.entity_id
_entity_poly.type
_entity_poly.pdbx_seq_one_letter_code
_entity_poly.pdbx_strand_id
1 'polypeptide(L)'
;MELKMLVSARKLLVRLLLQHCSALKNKFNVTETVESLCSYVTDWIHKLSSAQWDDDASFSVELRVTAFHTKLVNSLYDKYRGHVNSSAHSSILLALLLAGLPVVVAKSSSLSETQKSATIEHLWSAADHFVEQNIHSRDFCYAVINLEVPPDCWGCYVLLLAVVLDKLRDAADETYDTCMTLSCGENIFSKVFTALEKCRKELRLAVLIHAAPKSCVGPSRRIGLFEHVYTHVCCFMSTLPARHFPSTEATLLKNVVHSNIARVLFATEVWCWLVRYSSPQLCFDHAVVLVRVAQISSGVQYENVRHLLKRLVAYLSEEHKDMLRQMLISSGGLLASSVLPLTQRTEELWAEAYSLLNKLHRKEIGVSELSRLDTLMLHLKDCISLKKEPLPLKLLLQALMQFPLIESTQCCSLIEGLICLITSQIHISSNRDLLQILNALGCMLQKDVDFVHTLVVLSLSKWNNVRVTKGPQEREVLNKLSRLFAQLLLSRNCITQQIALLVFAEFAQTSQHVTVISKTTENAEIKQLVTKFLTKADLKTPIDLPALLKKQEEFSQRTGAAPKVESCSKRQGISAEDSMATPMNKRAKYDMEGSLDSSTALLRHHMRILLDQDKTALQPHKACLSDIYNQLGNLLQNLCRPRTD
;
A
#
# COMPACT_ATOMS: atom_id res chain seq x y z
N MET A 1 41.46 1.69 10.95
CA MET A 1 41.49 1.93 12.42
C MET A 1 40.40 2.91 12.87
N GLU A 2 40.29 4.04 12.18
CA GLU A 2 39.33 5.15 12.34
C GLU A 2 37.93 4.80 12.90
N LEU A 3 37.20 3.85 12.31
CA LEU A 3 35.82 3.55 12.70
C LEU A 3 35.67 3.14 14.19
N LYS A 4 36.67 2.43 14.75
CA LYS A 4 36.70 2.12 16.19
C LYS A 4 36.85 3.39 17.05
N MET A 5 37.62 4.36 16.57
CA MET A 5 37.88 5.62 17.25
C MET A 5 36.69 6.57 17.16
N LEU A 6 36.04 6.66 15.99
CA LEU A 6 34.79 7.37 15.78
C LEU A 6 33.70 6.91 16.78
N VAL A 7 33.49 5.59 16.86
CA VAL A 7 32.58 4.95 17.82
C VAL A 7 32.96 5.25 19.26
N SER A 8 34.25 5.19 19.59
CA SER A 8 34.73 5.41 20.97
C SER A 8 34.59 6.88 21.40
N ALA A 9 34.86 7.82 20.51
CA ALA A 9 34.72 9.25 20.76
C ALA A 9 33.25 9.67 20.88
N ARG A 10 32.37 9.22 19.97
CA ARG A 10 30.91 9.45 20.09
C ARG A 10 30.33 8.78 21.33
N LYS A 11 30.78 7.57 21.70
CA LYS A 11 30.41 6.91 22.96
C LYS A 11 30.79 7.74 24.19
N LEU A 12 31.99 8.32 24.21
CA LEU A 12 32.45 9.17 25.32
C LEU A 12 31.64 10.46 25.41
N LEU A 13 31.49 11.17 24.29
CA LEU A 13 30.70 12.40 24.17
C LEU A 13 29.28 12.20 24.72
N VAL A 14 28.56 11.21 24.18
CA VAL A 14 27.19 10.93 24.61
C VAL A 14 27.11 10.47 26.06
N ARG A 15 28.04 9.63 26.54
CA ARG A 15 28.06 9.24 27.97
C ARG A 15 28.20 10.46 28.90
N LEU A 16 29.06 11.42 28.55
CA LEU A 16 29.26 12.63 29.35
C LEU A 16 28.04 13.57 29.30
N LEU A 17 27.39 13.71 28.13
CA LEU A 17 26.11 14.43 28.01
C LEU A 17 25.03 13.79 28.89
N LEU A 18 24.87 12.47 28.85
CA LEU A 18 23.88 11.76 29.67
C LEU A 18 24.17 11.88 31.18
N GLN A 19 25.45 11.81 31.58
CA GLN A 19 25.90 11.90 32.98
C GLN A 19 25.72 13.30 33.56
N HIS A 20 26.04 14.35 32.80
CA HIS A 20 26.06 15.75 33.28
C HIS A 20 24.88 16.58 32.77
N CYS A 21 23.79 15.94 32.32
CA CYS A 21 22.63 16.57 31.68
C CYS A 21 22.07 17.79 32.45
N SER A 22 21.93 17.69 33.79
CA SER A 22 21.40 18.78 34.62
C SER A 22 22.23 20.08 34.56
N ALA A 23 23.55 19.99 34.34
CA ALA A 23 24.43 21.14 34.20
C ALA A 23 24.54 21.65 32.74
N LEU A 24 24.24 20.80 31.76
CA LEU A 24 24.52 21.03 30.34
C LEU A 24 23.27 21.39 29.51
N LYS A 25 22.07 21.01 29.94
CA LYS A 25 20.81 21.17 29.21
C LYS A 25 20.45 22.60 28.76
N ASN A 26 21.03 23.62 29.41
CA ASN A 26 20.86 25.04 29.06
C ASN A 26 22.19 25.69 28.60
N LYS A 27 23.27 24.92 28.40
CA LYS A 27 24.64 25.43 28.13
C LYS A 27 25.33 24.78 26.92
N PHE A 28 24.92 23.58 26.52
CA PHE A 28 25.51 22.83 25.41
C PHE A 28 24.48 22.57 24.30
N ASN A 29 24.90 22.72 23.05
CA ASN A 29 24.04 22.50 21.88
C ASN A 29 23.85 21.00 21.58
N VAL A 30 22.98 20.34 22.34
CA VAL A 30 22.71 18.90 22.16
C VAL A 30 22.08 18.61 20.79
N THR A 31 21.36 19.58 20.20
CA THR A 31 20.75 19.48 18.87
C THR A 31 21.77 19.11 17.80
N GLU A 32 22.90 19.82 17.75
CA GLU A 32 23.99 19.63 16.77
C GLU A 32 24.64 18.24 16.91
N THR A 33 24.80 17.73 18.14
CA THR A 33 25.21 16.34 18.38
C THR A 33 24.17 15.34 17.86
N VAL A 34 22.88 15.57 18.10
CA VAL A 34 21.79 14.71 17.60
C VAL A 34 21.74 14.74 16.07
N GLU A 35 21.90 15.91 15.43
CA GLU A 35 21.89 16.07 13.98
C GLU A 35 23.10 15.38 13.30
N SER A 36 24.31 15.54 13.84
CA SER A 36 25.52 14.81 13.41
C SER A 36 25.37 13.28 13.54
N LEU A 37 24.65 12.80 14.57
CA LEU A 37 24.32 11.39 14.73
C LEU A 37 23.23 10.90 13.76
N CYS A 38 22.18 11.69 13.53
CA CYS A 38 21.10 11.36 12.58
C CYS A 38 21.60 11.34 11.13
N SER A 39 22.36 12.34 10.70
CA SER A 39 22.98 12.40 9.36
C SER A 39 23.80 11.13 9.08
N TYR A 40 24.67 10.71 10.00
CA TYR A 40 25.47 9.50 9.83
C TYR A 40 24.60 8.25 9.55
N VAL A 41 23.45 8.10 10.23
CA VAL A 41 22.56 6.96 10.02
C VAL A 41 21.76 7.10 8.72
N THR A 42 21.28 8.30 8.39
CA THR A 42 20.61 8.63 7.12
C THR A 42 21.51 8.32 5.93
N ASP A 43 22.76 8.79 5.94
CA ASP A 43 23.75 8.52 4.89
C ASP A 43 24.00 7.02 4.69
N TRP A 44 24.01 6.26 5.79
CA TRP A 44 24.14 4.80 5.73
C TRP A 44 22.91 4.11 5.14
N ILE A 45 21.69 4.59 5.45
CA ILE A 45 20.45 4.08 4.84
C ILE A 45 20.43 4.38 3.33
N HIS A 46 20.97 5.51 2.89
CA HIS A 46 21.14 5.80 1.45
C HIS A 46 22.22 4.93 0.78
N LYS A 47 23.25 4.48 1.51
CA LYS A 47 24.21 3.48 1.01
C LYS A 47 23.59 2.09 0.81
N LEU A 48 22.65 1.66 1.66
CA LEU A 48 21.97 0.36 1.51
C LEU A 48 21.28 0.15 0.15
N SER A 49 20.76 1.22 -0.44
CA SER A 49 20.06 1.18 -1.75
C SER A 49 20.98 1.42 -2.96
N SER A 50 22.25 1.76 -2.75
CA SER A 50 23.16 2.22 -3.82
C SER A 50 24.51 1.51 -3.89
N ALA A 51 24.99 0.92 -2.79
CA ALA A 51 26.27 0.20 -2.74
C ALA A 51 26.13 -1.30 -3.08
N GLN A 52 27.22 -1.87 -3.59
CA GLN A 52 27.45 -3.32 -3.63
C GLN A 52 28.07 -3.76 -2.30
N TRP A 53 27.68 -4.93 -1.79
CA TRP A 53 27.97 -5.40 -0.44
C TRP A 53 28.55 -6.82 -0.44
N ASP A 54 29.64 -6.98 -1.19
CA ASP A 54 30.22 -8.29 -1.52
C ASP A 54 30.95 -8.97 -0.33
N ASP A 55 31.19 -8.23 0.76
CA ASP A 55 31.76 -8.75 2.02
C ASP A 55 30.80 -8.63 3.21
N ASP A 56 30.32 -9.77 3.70
CA ASP A 56 29.50 -9.88 4.91
C ASP A 56 30.18 -9.32 6.18
N ALA A 57 31.51 -9.34 6.27
CA ALA A 57 32.23 -8.92 7.47
C ALA A 57 32.20 -7.39 7.64
N SER A 58 32.54 -6.63 6.60
CA SER A 58 32.44 -5.17 6.58
C SER A 58 30.99 -4.70 6.69
N PHE A 59 30.04 -5.33 5.96
CA PHE A 59 28.61 -5.06 6.12
C PHE A 59 28.16 -5.24 7.58
N SER A 60 28.51 -6.36 8.20
CA SER A 60 28.20 -6.65 9.60
C SER A 60 28.84 -5.64 10.56
N VAL A 61 30.04 -5.13 10.27
CA VAL A 61 30.69 -4.08 11.07
C VAL A 61 29.93 -2.76 10.93
N GLU A 62 29.64 -2.30 9.70
CA GLU A 62 28.91 -1.04 9.51
C GLU A 62 27.49 -1.10 10.09
N LEU A 63 26.72 -2.17 9.84
CA LEU A 63 25.38 -2.35 10.42
C LEU A 63 25.40 -2.25 11.96
N ARG A 64 26.40 -2.85 12.62
CA ARG A 64 26.56 -2.75 14.08
C ARG A 64 26.96 -1.34 14.54
N VAL A 65 27.73 -0.61 13.75
CA VAL A 65 28.10 0.78 14.03
C VAL A 65 26.92 1.73 13.82
N THR A 66 26.13 1.55 12.77
CA THR A 66 24.91 2.32 12.51
C THR A 66 23.86 2.04 13.59
N ALA A 67 23.60 0.78 13.93
CA ALA A 67 22.68 0.41 15.02
C ALA A 67 23.16 0.89 16.41
N PHE A 68 24.46 1.10 16.59
CA PHE A 68 24.99 1.77 17.78
C PHE A 68 24.69 3.29 17.76
N HIS A 69 24.90 3.98 16.63
CA HIS A 69 24.57 5.40 16.50
C HIS A 69 23.07 5.68 16.70
N THR A 70 22.16 4.86 16.15
CA THR A 70 20.71 5.02 16.39
C THR A 70 20.35 4.90 17.87
N LYS A 71 21.03 4.03 18.62
CA LYS A 71 20.84 3.88 20.08
C LYS A 71 21.40 5.09 20.86
N LEU A 72 22.45 5.74 20.38
CA LEU A 72 22.92 7.01 20.94
C LEU A 72 21.91 8.14 20.70
N VAL A 73 21.32 8.26 19.50
CA VAL A 73 20.26 9.24 19.21
C VAL A 73 19.09 9.07 20.18
N ASN A 74 18.54 7.86 20.29
CA ASN A 74 17.40 7.59 21.17
C ASN A 74 17.71 7.92 22.65
N SER A 75 18.93 7.60 23.09
CA SER A 75 19.39 7.89 24.46
C SER A 75 19.52 9.38 24.75
N LEU A 76 20.02 10.18 23.80
CA LEU A 76 20.07 11.64 23.93
C LEU A 76 18.67 12.26 23.90
N TYR A 77 17.83 11.84 22.94
CA TYR A 77 16.50 12.42 22.72
C TYR A 77 15.61 12.23 23.94
N ASP A 78 15.61 11.04 24.56
CA ASP A 78 14.89 10.80 25.81
C ASP A 78 15.46 11.65 26.97
N LYS A 79 16.78 11.64 27.17
CA LYS A 79 17.42 12.31 28.31
C LYS A 79 17.35 13.85 28.27
N TYR A 80 17.13 14.43 27.09
CA TYR A 80 17.04 15.88 26.86
C TYR A 80 15.65 16.32 26.34
N ARG A 81 14.61 15.50 26.51
CA ARG A 81 13.22 15.78 26.12
C ARG A 81 12.80 17.23 26.48
N GLY A 82 12.18 17.93 25.52
CA GLY A 82 11.73 19.33 25.68
C GLY A 82 12.83 20.40 25.72
N HIS A 83 14.12 20.03 25.54
CA HIS A 83 15.23 20.99 25.41
C HIS A 83 15.84 20.98 23.99
N VAL A 84 15.52 19.98 23.16
CA VAL A 84 16.07 19.81 21.80
C VAL A 84 15.10 20.27 20.71
N ASN A 85 14.53 21.47 20.90
CA ASN A 85 13.31 21.94 20.23
C ASN A 85 13.37 22.07 18.69
N SER A 86 14.56 22.08 18.08
CA SER A 86 14.72 22.01 16.61
C SER A 86 15.00 20.59 16.08
N SER A 87 15.54 19.67 16.90
CA SER A 87 15.95 18.34 16.43
C SER A 87 14.80 17.36 16.17
N ALA A 88 13.57 17.74 16.49
CA ALA A 88 12.38 16.94 16.23
C ALA A 88 12.32 16.55 14.74
N HIS A 89 12.63 17.48 13.82
CA HIS A 89 12.67 17.21 12.39
C HIS A 89 13.70 16.13 12.03
N SER A 90 14.98 16.32 12.39
CA SER A 90 16.06 15.38 12.09
C SER A 90 15.88 14.00 12.73
N SER A 91 15.25 13.93 13.91
CA SER A 91 14.95 12.69 14.61
C SER A 91 13.73 11.97 14.03
N ILE A 92 12.73 12.71 13.55
CA ILE A 92 11.57 12.17 12.83
C ILE A 92 11.94 11.73 11.42
N LEU A 93 12.83 12.45 10.71
CA LEU A 93 13.41 11.99 9.44
C LEU A 93 14.21 10.69 9.62
N LEU A 94 14.93 10.54 10.73
CA LEU A 94 15.59 9.27 11.06
C LEU A 94 14.56 8.16 11.32
N ALA A 95 13.54 8.40 12.15
CA ALA A 95 12.48 7.41 12.42
C ALA A 95 11.71 7.01 11.14
N LEU A 96 11.45 7.99 10.26
CA LEU A 96 10.89 7.83 8.92
C LEU A 96 11.75 6.88 8.08
N LEU A 97 13.04 7.16 7.92
CA LEU A 97 13.94 6.35 7.09
C LEU A 97 14.15 4.94 7.65
N LEU A 98 14.19 4.78 8.97
CA LEU A 98 14.25 3.48 9.64
C LEU A 98 12.94 2.68 9.46
N ALA A 99 11.78 3.33 9.51
CA ALA A 99 10.50 2.71 9.11
C ALA A 99 10.45 2.41 7.59
N GLY A 100 11.24 3.11 6.78
CA GLY A 100 11.46 2.79 5.37
C GLY A 100 12.26 1.50 5.12
N LEU A 101 12.97 0.96 6.11
CA LEU A 101 13.94 -0.13 5.89
C LEU A 101 13.36 -1.39 5.23
N PRO A 102 12.17 -1.93 5.59
CA PRO A 102 11.60 -3.08 4.89
C PRO A 102 11.42 -2.84 3.38
N VAL A 103 11.16 -1.58 2.97
CA VAL A 103 11.03 -1.19 1.56
C VAL A 103 12.41 -1.07 0.91
N VAL A 104 13.36 -0.40 1.56
CA VAL A 104 14.73 -0.20 1.06
C VAL A 104 15.45 -1.53 0.88
N VAL A 105 15.37 -2.38 1.90
CA VAL A 105 16.01 -3.71 1.95
C VAL A 105 15.37 -4.70 0.96
N ALA A 106 14.05 -4.60 0.71
CA ALA A 106 13.38 -5.41 -0.32
C ALA A 106 13.63 -4.91 -1.76
N LYS A 107 13.89 -3.60 -1.95
CA LYS A 107 14.30 -3.02 -3.23
C LYS A 107 15.77 -3.30 -3.58
N SER A 108 16.62 -3.56 -2.60
CA SER A 108 18.05 -3.79 -2.82
C SER A 108 18.35 -5.19 -3.37
N SER A 109 19.00 -5.24 -4.53
CA SER A 109 19.50 -6.45 -5.18
C SER A 109 20.90 -6.85 -4.74
N SER A 110 21.66 -5.96 -4.08
CA SER A 110 23.03 -6.22 -3.61
C SER A 110 23.09 -6.89 -2.23
N LEU A 111 21.97 -6.99 -1.51
CA LEU A 111 21.92 -7.61 -0.18
C LEU A 111 21.54 -9.11 -0.23
N SER A 112 22.28 -9.94 0.50
CA SER A 112 21.93 -11.34 0.74
C SER A 112 20.76 -11.47 1.74
N GLU A 113 19.97 -12.56 1.71
CA GLU A 113 18.79 -12.68 2.61
C GLU A 113 19.17 -12.68 4.11
N THR A 114 20.41 -13.09 4.47
CA THR A 114 20.96 -12.97 5.82
C THR A 114 21.24 -11.51 6.19
N GLN A 115 21.92 -10.75 5.33
CA GLN A 115 22.12 -9.31 5.49
C GLN A 115 20.79 -8.55 5.62
N LYS A 116 19.82 -8.85 4.75
CA LYS A 116 18.47 -8.27 4.79
C LYS A 116 17.78 -8.51 6.12
N SER A 117 17.80 -9.75 6.61
CA SER A 117 17.16 -10.13 7.89
C SER A 117 17.79 -9.41 9.07
N ALA A 118 19.12 -9.43 9.18
CA ALA A 118 19.86 -8.76 10.26
C ALA A 118 19.66 -7.22 10.24
N THR A 119 19.57 -6.63 9.05
CA THR A 119 19.34 -5.18 8.89
C THR A 119 17.96 -4.77 9.38
N ILE A 120 16.93 -5.52 9.00
CA ILE A 120 15.57 -5.29 9.50
C ILE A 120 15.55 -5.49 11.01
N GLU A 121 16.03 -6.62 11.53
CA GLU A 121 16.04 -6.90 12.97
C GLU A 121 16.71 -5.79 13.80
N HIS A 122 17.93 -5.38 13.44
CA HIS A 122 18.73 -4.47 14.26
C HIS A 122 18.35 -2.98 14.14
N LEU A 123 17.68 -2.57 13.05
CA LEU A 123 17.37 -1.16 12.79
C LEU A 123 15.87 -0.83 12.72
N TRP A 124 14.99 -1.73 12.26
CA TRP A 124 13.54 -1.53 12.43
C TRP A 124 13.17 -1.52 13.92
N SER A 125 13.80 -2.40 14.72
CA SER A 125 13.63 -2.38 16.19
C SER A 125 14.00 -1.02 16.81
N ALA A 126 14.89 -0.25 16.18
CA ALA A 126 15.23 1.09 16.64
C ALA A 126 14.18 2.14 16.23
N ALA A 127 13.46 1.98 15.11
CA ALA A 127 12.27 2.78 14.80
C ALA A 127 11.12 2.47 15.76
N ASP A 128 10.79 1.18 15.93
CA ASP A 128 9.76 0.66 16.82
C ASP A 128 9.93 1.21 18.25
N HIS A 129 11.16 1.16 18.77
CA HIS A 129 11.52 1.69 20.08
C HIS A 129 11.57 3.24 20.13
N PHE A 130 12.08 3.92 19.10
CA PHE A 130 12.10 5.40 19.08
C PHE A 130 10.69 5.99 19.08
N VAL A 131 9.76 5.40 18.32
CA VAL A 131 8.34 5.80 18.36
C VAL A 131 7.74 5.50 19.73
N GLU A 132 8.01 4.32 20.30
CA GLU A 132 7.51 3.92 21.63
C GLU A 132 7.91 4.88 22.76
N GLN A 133 9.17 5.33 22.81
CA GLN A 133 9.62 6.27 23.84
C GLN A 133 9.02 7.68 23.68
N ASN A 134 8.61 8.06 22.46
CA ASN A 134 8.26 9.43 22.10
C ASN A 134 6.78 9.66 21.77
N ILE A 135 5.97 8.61 21.61
CA ILE A 135 4.55 8.74 21.26
C ILE A 135 3.76 9.64 22.22
N HIS A 136 4.10 9.62 23.51
CA HIS A 136 3.50 10.46 24.55
C HIS A 136 3.91 11.95 24.50
N SER A 137 4.85 12.35 23.63
CA SER A 137 5.18 13.76 23.42
C SER A 137 4.19 14.39 22.44
N ARG A 138 3.49 15.44 22.90
CA ARG A 138 2.64 16.29 22.06
C ARG A 138 3.38 16.84 20.85
N ASP A 139 4.62 17.28 21.05
CA ASP A 139 5.47 17.87 20.00
C ASP A 139 5.86 16.81 18.96
N PHE A 140 6.09 15.56 19.38
CA PHE A 140 6.32 14.43 18.48
C PHE A 140 5.08 14.09 17.65
N CYS A 141 3.90 13.92 18.28
CA CYS A 141 2.64 13.74 17.53
C CYS A 141 2.42 14.88 16.53
N TYR A 142 2.63 16.13 16.94
CA TYR A 142 2.44 17.31 16.09
C TYR A 142 3.40 17.34 14.90
N ALA A 143 4.69 17.10 15.14
CA ALA A 143 5.72 17.12 14.10
C ALA A 143 5.66 15.90 13.16
N VAL A 144 5.12 14.75 13.60
CA VAL A 144 4.81 13.62 12.71
C VAL A 144 3.61 13.95 11.82
N ILE A 145 2.54 14.53 12.36
CA ILE A 145 1.34 14.91 11.57
C ILE A 145 1.66 16.03 10.57
N ASN A 146 2.52 16.99 10.93
CA ASN A 146 2.87 18.15 10.11
C ASN A 146 4.23 18.00 9.40
N LEU A 147 4.71 16.76 9.22
CA LEU A 147 5.98 16.49 8.55
C LEU A 147 5.92 16.84 7.05
N GLU A 148 6.86 17.67 6.58
CA GLU A 148 7.12 17.85 5.16
C GLU A 148 7.88 16.62 4.62
N VAL A 149 7.12 15.64 4.12
CA VAL A 149 7.67 14.35 3.66
C VAL A 149 8.42 14.51 2.33
N PRO A 150 9.73 14.13 2.25
CA PRO A 150 10.49 14.19 1.00
C PRO A 150 9.86 13.34 -0.12
N PRO A 151 9.97 13.74 -1.41
CA PRO A 151 9.25 13.11 -2.52
C PRO A 151 9.42 11.59 -2.69
N ASP A 152 10.56 11.02 -2.32
CA ASP A 152 10.81 9.57 -2.39
C ASP A 152 10.59 8.83 -1.06
N CYS A 153 10.23 9.55 0.02
CA CYS A 153 10.05 9.01 1.37
C CYS A 153 8.59 8.71 1.75
N TRP A 154 7.61 8.91 0.86
CA TRP A 154 6.18 8.64 1.16
C TRP A 154 5.91 7.18 1.57
N GLY A 155 6.59 6.23 0.93
CA GLY A 155 6.54 4.80 1.31
C GLY A 155 7.09 4.54 2.71
N CYS A 156 8.08 5.31 3.15
CA CYS A 156 8.63 5.27 4.49
C CYS A 156 7.66 5.92 5.50
N TYR A 157 6.98 7.00 5.09
CA TYR A 157 6.06 7.75 5.94
C TYR A 157 4.80 6.95 6.27
N VAL A 158 4.20 6.25 5.30
CA VAL A 158 3.03 5.41 5.59
C VAL A 158 3.37 4.22 6.52
N LEU A 159 4.63 3.76 6.53
CA LEU A 159 5.12 2.77 7.49
C LEU A 159 5.38 3.36 8.88
N LEU A 160 5.93 4.58 8.97
CA LEU A 160 6.03 5.31 10.24
C LEU A 160 4.64 5.54 10.85
N LEU A 161 3.64 5.92 10.03
CA LEU A 161 2.25 6.04 10.46
C LEU A 161 1.70 4.71 10.98
N ALA A 162 1.97 3.58 10.31
CA ALA A 162 1.53 2.26 10.79
C ALA A 162 2.13 1.90 12.16
N VAL A 163 3.42 2.18 12.39
CA VAL A 163 4.06 1.99 13.71
C VAL A 163 3.45 2.92 14.77
N VAL A 164 3.16 4.18 14.42
CA VAL A 164 2.50 5.14 15.33
C VAL A 164 1.10 4.66 15.71
N LEU A 165 0.30 4.17 14.76
CA LEU A 165 -1.04 3.62 15.02
C LEU A 165 -0.98 2.38 15.93
N ASP A 166 0.01 1.50 15.75
CA ASP A 166 0.25 0.36 16.64
C ASP A 166 0.58 0.78 18.08
N LYS A 167 1.36 1.86 18.29
CA LYS A 167 1.66 2.39 19.63
C LYS A 167 0.48 3.13 20.25
N LEU A 168 -0.33 3.83 19.45
CA LEU A 168 -1.52 4.53 19.94
C LEU A 168 -2.59 3.58 20.49
N ARG A 169 -2.65 2.33 20.02
CA ARG A 169 -3.54 1.28 20.56
C ARG A 169 -3.37 1.07 22.07
N ASP A 170 -2.13 1.11 22.55
CA ASP A 170 -1.74 0.79 23.92
C ASP A 170 -1.40 2.06 24.74
N ALA A 171 -1.69 3.25 24.20
CA ALA A 171 -1.35 4.54 24.81
C ALA A 171 -2.48 5.11 25.69
N ALA A 172 -2.11 6.02 26.60
CA ALA A 172 -3.08 6.74 27.43
C ALA A 172 -3.98 7.69 26.62
N ASP A 173 -5.20 7.92 27.12
CA ASP A 173 -6.25 8.73 26.48
C ASP A 173 -5.76 10.11 26.03
N GLU A 174 -4.95 10.81 26.85
CA GLU A 174 -4.37 12.12 26.50
C GLU A 174 -3.47 12.07 25.25
N THR A 175 -2.71 10.98 25.07
CA THR A 175 -1.84 10.76 23.92
C THR A 175 -2.67 10.48 22.67
N TYR A 176 -3.73 9.68 22.82
CA TYR A 176 -4.67 9.36 21.74
C TYR A 176 -5.40 10.62 21.25
N ASP A 177 -5.96 11.40 22.18
CA ASP A 177 -6.65 12.66 21.91
C ASP A 177 -5.72 13.66 21.23
N THR A 178 -4.48 13.76 21.70
CA THR A 178 -3.44 14.59 21.10
C THR A 178 -3.21 14.22 19.63
N CYS A 179 -2.88 12.97 19.31
CA CYS A 179 -2.65 12.55 17.91
C CYS A 179 -3.92 12.55 17.03
N MET A 180 -5.12 12.63 17.61
CA MET A 180 -6.40 12.72 16.89
C MET A 180 -6.94 14.16 16.69
N THR A 181 -6.51 15.14 17.49
CA THR A 181 -7.09 16.51 17.51
C THR A 181 -6.10 17.64 17.21
N LEU A 182 -4.79 17.36 17.18
CA LEU A 182 -3.73 18.38 17.19
C LEU A 182 -3.73 19.40 16.05
N SER A 183 -4.29 19.08 14.88
CA SER A 183 -4.24 19.95 13.69
C SER A 183 -5.64 20.18 13.11
N CYS A 184 -5.91 21.41 12.67
CA CYS A 184 -7.25 21.81 12.24
C CYS A 184 -7.65 21.10 10.92
N GLY A 185 -8.43 20.04 11.03
CA GLY A 185 -8.94 19.26 9.89
C GLY A 185 -8.01 18.14 9.39
N GLU A 186 -6.89 17.86 10.08
CA GLU A 186 -6.01 16.71 9.81
C GLU A 186 -5.57 16.02 11.10
N ASN A 187 -5.50 14.69 11.07
CA ASN A 187 -5.05 13.85 12.18
C ASN A 187 -4.25 12.64 11.69
N ILE A 188 -3.73 11.83 12.63
CA ILE A 188 -2.90 10.68 12.29
C ILE A 188 -3.58 9.71 11.29
N PHE A 189 -4.89 9.49 11.44
CA PHE A 189 -5.68 8.64 10.54
C PHE A 189 -5.84 9.26 9.14
N SER A 190 -6.13 10.56 9.03
CA SER A 190 -6.25 11.24 7.73
C SER A 190 -4.93 11.27 6.96
N LYS A 191 -3.79 11.35 7.66
CA LYS A 191 -2.45 11.35 7.05
C LYS A 191 -2.12 10.02 6.36
N VAL A 192 -2.69 8.89 6.80
CA VAL A 192 -2.53 7.58 6.12
C VAL A 192 -3.04 7.65 4.67
N PHE A 193 -4.22 8.24 4.45
CA PHE A 193 -4.80 8.38 3.12
C PHE A 193 -3.99 9.31 2.22
N THR A 194 -3.52 10.44 2.77
CA THR A 194 -2.63 11.37 2.07
C THR A 194 -1.32 10.68 1.67
N ALA A 195 -0.74 9.85 2.55
CA ALA A 195 0.46 9.10 2.24
C ALA A 195 0.23 8.01 1.17
N LEU A 196 -0.83 7.20 1.30
CA LEU A 196 -1.19 6.17 0.32
C LEU A 196 -1.42 6.73 -1.09
N GLU A 197 -2.00 7.93 -1.22
CA GLU A 197 -2.16 8.61 -2.52
C GLU A 197 -0.84 8.92 -3.22
N LYS A 198 0.24 9.14 -2.45
CA LYS A 198 1.59 9.42 -2.93
C LYS A 198 2.42 8.15 -3.16
N CYS A 199 2.17 7.06 -2.40
CA CYS A 199 2.81 5.74 -2.51
C CYS A 199 2.49 4.95 -3.80
N ARG A 200 2.28 5.61 -4.94
CA ARG A 200 1.83 4.98 -6.20
C ARG A 200 2.84 3.98 -6.78
N LYS A 201 4.14 4.15 -6.53
CA LYS A 201 5.19 3.20 -6.94
C LYS A 201 5.16 1.97 -6.02
N GLU A 202 5.08 2.20 -4.71
CA GLU A 202 5.13 1.18 -3.66
C GLU A 202 3.87 0.31 -3.59
N LEU A 203 2.69 0.86 -3.93
CA LEU A 203 1.44 0.11 -4.03
C LEU A 203 1.34 -0.74 -5.32
N ARG A 204 2.13 -0.41 -6.36
CA ARG A 204 2.27 -1.22 -7.58
C ARG A 204 3.35 -2.29 -7.46
N LEU A 205 4.30 -2.09 -6.54
CA LEU A 205 5.31 -3.07 -6.17
C LEU A 205 4.72 -4.14 -5.25
N ALA A 206 5.17 -5.38 -5.44
CA ALA A 206 5.20 -6.33 -4.34
C ALA A 206 6.34 -5.95 -3.37
N VAL A 207 6.18 -4.88 -2.60
CA VAL A 207 7.04 -4.61 -1.44
C VAL A 207 6.67 -5.63 -0.37
N LEU A 208 7.40 -6.74 -0.32
CA LEU A 208 7.09 -7.89 0.51
C LEU A 208 7.63 -7.69 1.92
N ILE A 209 6.81 -7.04 2.74
CA ILE A 209 7.07 -6.86 4.17
C ILE A 209 6.92 -8.23 4.84
N HIS A 210 7.92 -8.62 5.63
CA HIS A 210 7.85 -9.82 6.45
C HIS A 210 7.03 -9.50 7.72
N ALA A 211 5.81 -10.02 7.80
CA ALA A 211 5.00 -9.88 9.00
C ALA A 211 5.64 -10.64 10.17
N ALA A 212 6.19 -9.91 11.15
CA ALA A 212 6.72 -10.48 12.39
C ALA A 212 5.58 -10.78 13.38
N PRO A 213 5.37 -12.04 13.79
CA PRO A 213 4.24 -12.40 14.66
C PRO A 213 4.49 -11.97 16.11
N LYS A 214 4.02 -10.77 16.51
CA LYS A 214 4.02 -10.35 17.92
C LYS A 214 2.83 -10.91 18.75
N SER A 215 1.77 -11.44 18.14
CA SER A 215 0.68 -12.11 18.88
C SER A 215 -0.16 -13.16 18.13
N CYS A 216 -0.15 -13.22 16.79
CA CYS A 216 -0.97 -14.19 16.03
C CYS A 216 -0.18 -15.44 15.64
N VAL A 217 -0.74 -16.63 15.94
CA VAL A 217 -0.13 -17.93 15.62
C VAL A 217 -0.23 -18.22 14.11
N GLY A 218 0.85 -17.98 13.38
CA GLY A 218 0.97 -18.29 11.96
C GLY A 218 2.40 -18.08 11.43
N PRO A 219 2.77 -18.75 10.32
CA PRO A 219 4.09 -18.58 9.71
C PRO A 219 4.24 -17.19 9.10
N SER A 220 5.46 -16.63 9.15
CA SER A 220 5.79 -15.29 8.63
C SER A 220 5.43 -15.13 7.16
N ARG A 221 4.28 -14.51 6.88
CA ARG A 221 3.77 -14.29 5.54
C ARG A 221 4.39 -13.02 4.96
N ARG A 222 4.87 -13.12 3.71
CA ARG A 222 5.19 -11.95 2.88
C ARG A 222 3.88 -11.27 2.44
N ILE A 223 3.68 -10.02 2.85
CA ILE A 223 2.49 -9.21 2.55
C ILE A 223 2.88 -7.92 1.82
N GLY A 224 1.97 -7.38 1.01
CA GLY A 224 2.19 -6.11 0.29
C GLY A 224 1.89 -4.89 1.15
N LEU A 225 2.39 -3.71 0.74
CA LEU A 225 2.21 -2.45 1.49
C LEU A 225 0.74 -2.13 1.81
N PHE A 226 -0.17 -2.35 0.86
CA PHE A 226 -1.61 -2.13 1.08
C PHE A 226 -2.15 -3.02 2.20
N GLU A 227 -1.88 -4.33 2.15
CA GLU A 227 -2.33 -5.31 3.14
C GLU A 227 -1.77 -5.00 4.54
N HIS A 228 -0.48 -4.64 4.61
CA HIS A 228 0.18 -4.26 5.86
C HIS A 228 -0.45 -3.01 6.49
N VAL A 229 -0.52 -1.88 5.77
CA VAL A 229 -1.09 -0.63 6.29
C VAL A 229 -2.57 -0.80 6.63
N TYR A 230 -3.32 -1.58 5.85
CA TYR A 230 -4.71 -1.94 6.14
C TYR A 230 -4.85 -2.72 7.45
N THR A 231 -4.01 -3.73 7.70
CA THR A 231 -4.04 -4.49 8.96
C THR A 231 -3.77 -3.59 10.17
N HIS A 232 -2.74 -2.74 10.13
CA HIS A 232 -2.42 -1.84 11.25
C HIS A 232 -3.52 -0.79 11.49
N VAL A 233 -4.11 -0.24 10.42
CA VAL A 233 -5.30 0.63 10.54
C VAL A 233 -6.46 -0.13 11.19
N CYS A 234 -6.81 -1.33 10.74
CA CYS A 234 -7.91 -2.10 11.33
C CYS A 234 -7.66 -2.45 12.81
N CYS A 235 -6.42 -2.75 13.20
CA CYS A 235 -6.05 -2.94 14.60
C CYS A 235 -6.26 -1.68 15.44
N PHE A 236 -5.84 -0.51 14.95
CA PHE A 236 -6.08 0.79 15.61
C PHE A 236 -7.59 1.12 15.70
N MET A 237 -8.35 0.83 14.64
CA MET A 237 -9.81 1.05 14.59
C MET A 237 -10.56 0.14 15.58
N SER A 238 -10.01 -1.03 15.93
CA SER A 238 -10.61 -1.94 16.94
C SER A 238 -10.57 -1.38 18.37
N THR A 239 -9.72 -0.39 18.63
CA THR A 239 -9.57 0.26 19.95
C THR A 239 -9.90 1.75 19.90
N LEU A 240 -10.64 2.21 18.87
CA LEU A 240 -11.00 3.61 18.67
C LEU A 240 -11.97 4.11 19.78
N PRO A 241 -11.59 5.08 20.62
CA PRO A 241 -12.50 5.66 21.61
C PRO A 241 -13.68 6.34 20.90
N ALA A 242 -14.91 6.10 21.40
CA ALA A 242 -16.14 6.58 20.75
C ALA A 242 -16.17 8.09 20.47
N ARG A 243 -15.50 8.89 21.31
CA ARG A 243 -15.33 10.35 21.12
C ARG A 243 -14.64 10.75 19.81
N HIS A 244 -13.82 9.88 19.22
CA HIS A 244 -13.13 10.09 17.94
C HIS A 244 -13.85 9.48 16.73
N PHE A 245 -14.92 8.72 16.95
CA PHE A 245 -15.68 8.08 15.87
C PHE A 245 -16.18 9.08 14.81
N PRO A 246 -16.78 10.25 15.15
CA PRO A 246 -17.29 11.17 14.13
C PRO A 246 -16.20 11.77 13.23
N SER A 247 -15.02 12.06 13.78
CA SER A 247 -13.85 12.53 13.00
C SER A 247 -13.35 11.45 12.04
N THR A 248 -13.42 10.19 12.48
CA THR A 248 -12.98 9.01 11.75
C THR A 248 -13.95 8.65 10.62
N GLU A 249 -15.26 8.68 10.89
CA GLU A 249 -16.32 8.52 9.89
C GLU A 249 -16.26 9.62 8.82
N ALA A 250 -16.17 10.90 9.23
CA ALA A 250 -16.01 12.02 8.31
C ALA A 250 -14.74 11.89 7.44
N THR A 251 -13.65 11.36 8.02
CA THR A 251 -12.42 11.06 7.27
C THR A 251 -12.63 9.91 6.28
N LEU A 252 -13.29 8.81 6.65
CA LEU A 252 -13.64 7.74 5.71
C LEU A 252 -14.51 8.27 4.55
N LEU A 253 -15.54 9.06 4.86
CA LEU A 253 -16.45 9.63 3.87
C LEU A 253 -15.73 10.55 2.88
N LYS A 254 -14.88 11.46 3.37
CA LYS A 254 -14.01 12.34 2.56
C LYS A 254 -13.10 11.55 1.60
N ASN A 255 -12.75 10.31 1.93
CA ASN A 255 -11.92 9.44 1.09
C ASN A 255 -12.73 8.56 0.12
N VAL A 256 -13.95 8.15 0.47
CA VAL A 256 -14.86 7.44 -0.46
C VAL A 256 -15.29 8.35 -1.62
N VAL A 257 -15.60 9.62 -1.38
CA VAL A 257 -15.96 10.58 -2.43
C VAL A 257 -14.76 11.18 -3.17
N HIS A 258 -13.54 10.67 -2.94
CA HIS A 258 -12.33 11.18 -3.59
C HIS A 258 -12.18 10.69 -5.03
N SER A 259 -11.50 11.46 -5.87
CA SER A 259 -11.14 11.08 -7.25
C SER A 259 -9.91 10.14 -7.34
N ASN A 260 -9.31 9.76 -6.21
CA ASN A 260 -8.10 8.93 -6.20
C ASN A 260 -8.43 7.50 -5.76
N ILE A 261 -8.34 6.56 -6.70
CA ILE A 261 -8.67 5.15 -6.52
C ILE A 261 -7.97 4.48 -5.33
N ALA A 262 -6.74 4.87 -4.97
CA ALA A 262 -6.05 4.30 -3.80
C ALA A 262 -6.72 4.71 -2.49
N ARG A 263 -7.18 5.96 -2.38
CA ARG A 263 -7.90 6.48 -1.20
C ARG A 263 -9.29 5.90 -1.10
N VAL A 264 -9.99 5.79 -2.24
CA VAL A 264 -11.33 5.19 -2.34
C VAL A 264 -11.29 3.73 -1.92
N LEU A 265 -10.44 2.91 -2.53
CA LEU A 265 -10.34 1.48 -2.21
C LEU A 265 -9.97 1.26 -0.73
N PHE A 266 -8.96 1.97 -0.23
CA PHE A 266 -8.56 1.83 1.18
C PHE A 266 -9.68 2.25 2.14
N ALA A 267 -10.41 3.32 1.86
CA ALA A 267 -11.57 3.73 2.66
C ALA A 267 -12.71 2.70 2.59
N THR A 268 -13.00 2.16 1.40
CA THR A 268 -14.00 1.10 1.20
C THR A 268 -13.67 -0.15 2.00
N GLU A 269 -12.41 -0.61 2.00
CA GLU A 269 -11.99 -1.77 2.79
C GLU A 269 -12.08 -1.51 4.30
N VAL A 270 -11.53 -0.39 4.79
CA VAL A 270 -11.56 -0.05 6.23
C VAL A 270 -12.99 0.12 6.75
N TRP A 271 -13.89 0.73 5.97
CA TRP A 271 -15.30 0.87 6.36
C TRP A 271 -16.05 -0.47 6.30
N CYS A 272 -15.77 -1.32 5.30
CA CYS A 272 -16.30 -2.68 5.24
C CYS A 272 -15.82 -3.56 6.41
N TRP A 273 -14.57 -3.37 6.85
CA TRP A 273 -14.03 -4.03 8.05
C TRP A 273 -14.76 -3.53 9.30
N LEU A 274 -14.83 -2.21 9.50
CA LEU A 274 -15.48 -1.60 10.67
C LEU A 274 -16.93 -2.05 10.81
N VAL A 275 -17.67 -2.05 9.69
CA VAL A 275 -19.06 -2.50 9.67
C VAL A 275 -19.20 -3.98 10.02
N ARG A 276 -18.31 -4.85 9.51
CA ARG A 276 -18.32 -6.29 9.79
C ARG A 276 -18.14 -6.61 11.28
N TYR A 277 -17.43 -5.78 12.03
CA TYR A 277 -17.21 -5.93 13.47
C TYR A 277 -18.11 -5.02 14.33
N SER A 278 -19.14 -4.40 13.72
CA SER A 278 -20.12 -3.54 14.39
C SER A 278 -21.49 -4.21 14.56
N SER A 279 -22.44 -3.50 15.17
CA SER A 279 -23.83 -3.97 15.25
C SER A 279 -24.54 -3.83 13.88
N PRO A 280 -25.56 -4.68 13.58
CA PRO A 280 -26.40 -4.51 12.38
C PRO A 280 -27.08 -3.13 12.30
N GLN A 281 -27.35 -2.51 13.46
CA GLN A 281 -27.88 -1.15 13.52
C GLN A 281 -26.87 -0.11 13.01
N LEU A 282 -25.60 -0.15 13.47
CA LEU A 282 -24.59 0.79 12.99
C LEU A 282 -24.27 0.56 11.50
N CYS A 283 -24.35 -0.68 11.02
CA CYS A 283 -24.33 -1.00 9.59
C CYS A 283 -25.46 -0.32 8.81
N PHE A 284 -26.69 -0.32 9.35
CA PHE A 284 -27.85 0.36 8.76
C PHE A 284 -27.71 1.88 8.80
N ASP A 285 -27.26 2.46 9.91
CA ASP A 285 -27.10 3.90 10.06
C ASP A 285 -26.05 4.45 9.06
N HIS A 286 -24.91 3.77 8.89
CA HIS A 286 -23.95 4.09 7.83
C HIS A 286 -24.56 3.95 6.42
N ALA A 287 -25.38 2.91 6.18
CA ALA A 287 -26.04 2.74 4.88
C ALA A 287 -27.00 3.91 4.58
N VAL A 288 -27.73 4.41 5.57
CA VAL A 288 -28.58 5.61 5.46
C VAL A 288 -27.76 6.87 5.17
N VAL A 289 -26.59 7.04 5.79
CA VAL A 289 -25.67 8.15 5.47
C VAL A 289 -25.19 8.05 4.01
N LEU A 290 -24.76 6.88 3.56
CA LEU A 290 -24.30 6.67 2.18
C LEU A 290 -25.42 6.88 1.15
N VAL A 291 -26.68 6.55 1.44
CA VAL A 291 -27.82 6.87 0.57
C VAL A 291 -27.95 8.39 0.40
N ARG A 292 -27.91 9.17 1.49
CA ARG A 292 -27.98 10.64 1.44
C ARG A 292 -26.80 11.25 0.68
N VAL A 293 -25.60 10.70 0.87
CA VAL A 293 -24.40 11.15 0.14
C VAL A 293 -24.51 10.82 -1.34
N ALA A 294 -25.05 9.66 -1.71
CA ALA A 294 -25.25 9.28 -3.10
C ALA A 294 -26.29 10.17 -3.81
N GLN A 295 -27.32 10.66 -3.10
CA GLN A 295 -28.30 11.62 -3.65
C GLN A 295 -27.68 12.98 -4.03
N ILE A 296 -26.56 13.38 -3.41
CA ILE A 296 -25.84 14.63 -3.70
C ILE A 296 -24.53 14.43 -4.49
N SER A 297 -24.17 13.18 -4.79
CA SER A 297 -22.94 12.83 -5.53
C SER A 297 -23.20 12.70 -7.03
N SER A 298 -22.16 12.88 -7.84
CA SER A 298 -22.24 12.65 -9.29
C SER A 298 -20.98 11.97 -9.84
N GLY A 299 -21.10 11.37 -11.04
CA GLY A 299 -20.01 10.70 -11.75
C GLY A 299 -19.28 9.66 -10.89
N VAL A 300 -17.95 9.74 -10.84
CA VAL A 300 -17.10 8.81 -10.09
C VAL A 300 -17.44 8.77 -8.59
N GLN A 301 -17.84 9.90 -8.00
CA GLN A 301 -18.17 9.97 -6.57
C GLN A 301 -19.43 9.14 -6.26
N TYR A 302 -20.43 9.24 -7.12
CA TYR A 302 -21.66 8.44 -7.03
C TYR A 302 -21.35 6.94 -7.13
N GLU A 303 -20.52 6.53 -8.10
CA GLU A 303 -20.15 5.13 -8.27
C GLU A 303 -19.32 4.57 -7.10
N ASN A 304 -18.42 5.35 -6.52
CA ASN A 304 -17.67 4.95 -5.32
C ASN A 304 -18.61 4.68 -4.12
N VAL A 305 -19.55 5.61 -3.87
CA VAL A 305 -20.52 5.50 -2.77
C VAL A 305 -21.48 4.34 -3.02
N ARG A 306 -21.96 4.16 -4.25
CA ARG A 306 -22.79 3.04 -4.69
C ARG A 306 -22.10 1.70 -4.49
N HIS A 307 -20.80 1.61 -4.83
CA HIS A 307 -20.00 0.40 -4.63
C HIS A 307 -19.84 0.04 -3.14
N LEU A 308 -19.50 1.01 -2.28
CA LEU A 308 -19.40 0.76 -0.84
C LEU A 308 -20.77 0.38 -0.25
N LEU A 309 -21.83 1.12 -0.57
CA LEU A 309 -23.18 0.86 -0.07
C LEU A 309 -23.67 -0.55 -0.48
N LYS A 310 -23.43 -0.98 -1.72
CA LYS A 310 -23.72 -2.34 -2.19
C LYS A 310 -22.94 -3.42 -1.42
N ARG A 311 -21.73 -3.11 -0.94
CA ARG A 311 -20.96 -4.00 -0.05
C ARG A 311 -21.50 -4.01 1.39
N LEU A 312 -21.95 -2.87 1.92
CA LEU A 312 -22.54 -2.81 3.26
C LEU A 312 -23.87 -3.56 3.36
N VAL A 313 -24.68 -3.56 2.30
CA VAL A 313 -25.93 -4.35 2.21
C VAL A 313 -25.71 -5.84 2.48
N ALA A 314 -24.53 -6.39 2.19
CA ALA A 314 -24.20 -7.79 2.48
C ALA A 314 -24.07 -8.11 3.99
N TYR A 315 -23.90 -7.09 4.85
CA TYR A 315 -23.78 -7.23 6.31
C TYR A 315 -25.05 -6.85 7.08
N LEU A 316 -26.07 -6.32 6.42
CA LEU A 316 -27.36 -5.98 7.03
C LEU A 316 -28.18 -7.24 7.38
N SER A 317 -28.99 -7.16 8.43
CA SER A 317 -30.10 -8.10 8.68
C SER A 317 -31.17 -7.99 7.58
N GLU A 318 -32.07 -8.96 7.44
CA GLU A 318 -33.18 -8.82 6.48
C GLU A 318 -34.18 -7.73 6.89
N GLU A 319 -34.41 -7.52 8.18
CA GLU A 319 -35.20 -6.40 8.72
C GLU A 319 -34.60 -5.04 8.31
N HIS A 320 -33.29 -4.85 8.53
CA HIS A 320 -32.59 -3.62 8.12
C HIS A 320 -32.53 -3.47 6.59
N LYS A 321 -32.51 -4.57 5.83
CA LYS A 321 -32.66 -4.52 4.37
C LYS A 321 -34.06 -4.07 3.98
N ASP A 322 -35.13 -4.51 4.64
CA ASP A 322 -36.50 -4.06 4.36
C ASP A 322 -36.71 -2.57 4.70
N MET A 323 -36.18 -2.12 5.84
CA MET A 323 -36.15 -0.69 6.18
C MET A 323 -35.43 0.13 5.09
N LEU A 324 -34.26 -0.35 4.62
CA LEU A 324 -33.47 0.33 3.60
C LEU A 324 -34.15 0.27 2.21
N ARG A 325 -34.82 -0.83 1.86
CA ARG A 325 -35.66 -0.97 0.65
C ARG A 325 -36.76 0.11 0.65
N GLN A 326 -37.49 0.27 1.76
CA GLN A 326 -38.55 1.27 1.90
C GLN A 326 -38.01 2.71 1.76
N MET A 327 -36.92 3.05 2.45
CA MET A 327 -36.28 4.36 2.33
C MET A 327 -35.82 4.66 0.90
N LEU A 328 -35.21 3.67 0.23
CA LEU A 328 -34.72 3.81 -1.14
C LEU A 328 -35.84 3.96 -2.18
N ILE A 329 -36.98 3.28 -2.01
CA ILE A 329 -38.16 3.44 -2.87
C ILE A 329 -38.65 4.89 -2.83
N SER A 330 -38.80 5.47 -1.63
CA SER A 330 -39.19 6.87 -1.42
C SER A 330 -38.14 7.89 -1.89
N SER A 331 -36.88 7.47 -2.04
CA SER A 331 -35.73 8.32 -2.36
C SER A 331 -35.41 8.46 -3.86
N GLY A 332 -36.13 7.74 -4.72
CA GLY A 332 -35.87 7.68 -6.16
C GLY A 332 -35.21 6.37 -6.60
N GLY A 333 -35.83 5.67 -7.56
CA GLY A 333 -35.54 4.27 -7.88
C GLY A 333 -34.16 3.95 -8.48
N LEU A 334 -33.37 4.96 -8.86
CA LEU A 334 -32.08 4.80 -9.54
C LEU A 334 -31.05 4.11 -8.63
N LEU A 335 -30.80 4.68 -7.45
CA LEU A 335 -29.97 4.06 -6.41
C LEU A 335 -30.59 2.76 -5.93
N ALA A 336 -31.90 2.80 -5.68
CA ALA A 336 -32.65 1.73 -5.04
C ALA A 336 -32.41 0.36 -5.70
N SER A 337 -32.62 0.29 -7.02
CA SER A 337 -32.46 -0.92 -7.84
C SER A 337 -31.00 -1.36 -8.06
N SER A 338 -30.03 -0.48 -7.84
CA SER A 338 -28.59 -0.76 -8.03
C SER A 338 -27.89 -1.28 -6.77
N VAL A 339 -28.48 -0.99 -5.60
CA VAL A 339 -27.97 -1.29 -4.26
C VAL A 339 -28.68 -2.49 -3.65
N LEU A 340 -30.01 -2.54 -3.81
CA LEU A 340 -30.87 -3.60 -3.29
C LEU A 340 -31.71 -4.16 -4.44
N PRO A 341 -31.82 -5.49 -4.57
CA PRO A 341 -32.74 -6.06 -5.55
C PRO A 341 -34.18 -5.66 -5.24
N LEU A 342 -34.78 -4.79 -6.05
CA LEU A 342 -36.18 -4.37 -5.94
C LEU A 342 -37.09 -5.16 -6.88
N THR A 343 -38.03 -5.93 -6.32
CA THR A 343 -38.96 -6.79 -7.07
C THR A 343 -40.14 -6.05 -7.71
N GLN A 344 -40.67 -5.01 -7.06
CA GLN A 344 -41.94 -4.38 -7.48
C GLN A 344 -41.87 -3.60 -8.79
N ARG A 345 -40.67 -3.15 -9.21
CA ARG A 345 -40.50 -2.31 -10.41
C ARG A 345 -39.69 -2.98 -11.52
N THR A 346 -39.21 -4.20 -11.29
CA THR A 346 -38.36 -4.88 -12.29
C THR A 346 -39.10 -5.19 -13.58
N GLU A 347 -40.33 -5.67 -13.55
CA GLU A 347 -41.02 -6.17 -14.76
C GLU A 347 -41.25 -5.07 -15.80
N GLU A 348 -41.60 -3.86 -15.37
CA GLU A 348 -41.66 -2.65 -16.21
C GLU A 348 -40.31 -2.38 -16.90
N LEU A 349 -39.22 -2.35 -16.13
CA LEU A 349 -37.87 -2.05 -16.63
C LEU A 349 -37.35 -3.15 -17.58
N TRP A 350 -37.66 -4.42 -17.32
CA TRP A 350 -37.34 -5.54 -18.21
C TRP A 350 -38.14 -5.47 -19.53
N ALA A 351 -39.41 -5.03 -19.49
CA ALA A 351 -40.24 -4.84 -20.69
C ALA A 351 -39.80 -3.61 -21.51
N GLU A 352 -39.44 -2.51 -20.84
CA GLU A 352 -38.87 -1.32 -21.46
C GLU A 352 -37.54 -1.65 -22.15
N ALA A 353 -36.63 -2.35 -21.47
CA ALA A 353 -35.38 -2.81 -22.06
C ALA A 353 -35.60 -3.76 -23.24
N TYR A 354 -36.58 -4.66 -23.17
CA TYR A 354 -36.95 -5.52 -24.32
C TYR A 354 -37.41 -4.68 -25.52
N SER A 355 -38.23 -3.66 -25.30
CA SER A 355 -38.70 -2.74 -26.35
C SER A 355 -37.53 -1.98 -26.99
N LEU A 356 -36.66 -1.36 -26.17
CA LEU A 356 -35.51 -0.60 -26.66
C LEU A 356 -34.45 -1.47 -27.35
N LEU A 357 -34.21 -2.70 -26.89
CA LEU A 357 -33.34 -3.65 -27.58
C LEU A 357 -33.91 -4.08 -28.94
N ASN A 358 -35.24 -4.17 -29.08
CA ASN A 358 -35.87 -4.42 -30.39
C ASN A 358 -35.75 -3.19 -31.33
N LYS A 359 -35.90 -1.96 -30.82
CA LYS A 359 -35.62 -0.74 -31.61
C LYS A 359 -34.16 -0.68 -32.06
N LEU A 360 -33.21 -0.97 -31.16
CA LEU A 360 -31.79 -1.08 -31.47
C LEU A 360 -31.54 -2.11 -32.57
N HIS A 361 -32.14 -3.31 -32.44
CA HIS A 361 -32.00 -4.37 -33.43
C HIS A 361 -32.42 -3.94 -34.84
N ARG A 362 -33.51 -3.18 -34.95
CA ARG A 362 -34.06 -2.60 -36.18
C ARG A 362 -33.32 -1.35 -36.67
N LYS A 363 -32.41 -0.79 -35.86
CA LYS A 363 -31.76 0.52 -36.05
C LYS A 363 -32.72 1.73 -35.98
N GLU A 364 -33.80 1.59 -35.22
CA GLU A 364 -34.85 2.59 -35.01
C GLU A 364 -34.64 3.43 -33.72
N ILE A 365 -33.58 3.17 -32.94
CA ILE A 365 -33.37 3.76 -31.61
C ILE A 365 -32.84 5.20 -31.65
N GLY A 366 -33.48 6.10 -30.91
CA GLY A 366 -33.03 7.49 -30.75
C GLY A 366 -31.88 7.67 -29.75
N VAL A 367 -31.20 8.82 -29.77
CA VAL A 367 -30.07 9.11 -28.87
C VAL A 367 -30.50 9.12 -27.39
N SER A 368 -31.64 9.74 -27.08
CA SER A 368 -32.22 9.74 -25.73
C SER A 368 -32.64 8.33 -25.28
N GLU A 369 -33.17 7.53 -26.21
CA GLU A 369 -33.52 6.13 -25.96
C GLU A 369 -32.29 5.25 -25.72
N LEU A 370 -31.16 5.56 -26.37
CA LEU A 370 -29.90 4.86 -26.14
C LEU A 370 -29.32 5.17 -24.74
N SER A 371 -29.43 6.41 -24.27
CA SER A 371 -29.06 6.77 -22.89
C SER A 371 -30.02 6.18 -21.86
N ARG A 372 -31.30 6.02 -22.21
CA ARG A 372 -32.26 5.28 -21.39
C ARG A 372 -31.93 3.78 -21.36
N LEU A 373 -31.56 3.19 -22.49
CA LEU A 373 -31.13 1.79 -22.57
C LEU A 373 -29.86 1.53 -21.74
N ASP A 374 -28.88 2.42 -21.77
CA ASP A 374 -27.67 2.35 -20.93
C ASP A 374 -28.02 2.34 -19.43
N THR A 375 -28.86 3.30 -19.01
CA THR A 375 -29.42 3.36 -17.65
C THR A 375 -30.12 2.05 -17.26
N LEU A 376 -30.93 1.48 -18.16
CA LEU A 376 -31.60 0.20 -17.92
C LEU A 376 -30.63 -0.99 -17.87
N MET A 377 -29.59 -1.04 -18.70
CA MET A 377 -28.59 -2.11 -18.68
C MET A 377 -27.82 -2.14 -17.34
N LEU A 378 -27.52 -0.96 -16.77
CA LEU A 378 -26.94 -0.85 -15.43
C LEU A 378 -27.89 -1.37 -14.33
N HIS A 379 -29.18 -1.02 -14.37
CA HIS A 379 -30.17 -1.51 -13.41
C HIS A 379 -30.42 -3.02 -13.53
N LEU A 380 -30.60 -3.52 -14.76
CA LEU A 380 -30.90 -4.92 -14.99
C LEU A 380 -29.71 -5.83 -14.66
N LYS A 381 -28.46 -5.35 -14.83
CA LYS A 381 -27.23 -5.98 -14.32
C LYS A 381 -27.26 -6.19 -12.80
N ASP A 382 -27.77 -5.22 -12.04
CA ASP A 382 -27.85 -5.32 -10.58
C ASP A 382 -29.08 -6.14 -10.11
N CYS A 383 -30.17 -6.16 -10.87
CA CYS A 383 -31.39 -6.94 -10.60
C CYS A 383 -31.42 -8.36 -11.23
N ILE A 384 -30.30 -8.88 -11.73
CA ILE A 384 -30.18 -10.18 -12.43
C ILE A 384 -30.89 -11.35 -11.71
N SER A 385 -30.78 -11.41 -10.37
CA SER A 385 -31.27 -12.54 -9.57
C SER A 385 -32.78 -12.55 -9.32
N LEU A 386 -33.52 -11.50 -9.69
CA LEU A 386 -34.93 -11.36 -9.32
C LEU A 386 -35.94 -11.90 -10.34
N LYS A 387 -35.64 -11.81 -11.64
CA LYS A 387 -36.64 -12.17 -12.65
C LYS A 387 -36.51 -13.64 -13.04
N LYS A 388 -37.62 -14.36 -12.98
CA LYS A 388 -37.72 -15.78 -13.36
C LYS A 388 -37.45 -16.02 -14.86
N GLU A 389 -37.75 -15.04 -15.71
CA GLU A 389 -37.54 -15.10 -17.17
C GLU A 389 -36.59 -13.99 -17.64
N PRO A 390 -35.38 -14.32 -18.14
CA PRO A 390 -34.41 -13.32 -18.60
C PRO A 390 -34.80 -12.70 -19.95
N LEU A 391 -34.08 -11.66 -20.37
CA LEU A 391 -34.15 -11.17 -21.75
C LEU A 391 -33.69 -12.25 -22.75
N PRO A 392 -34.39 -12.47 -23.88
CA PRO A 392 -34.03 -13.50 -24.84
C PRO A 392 -32.57 -13.41 -25.28
N LEU A 393 -31.79 -14.45 -24.98
CA LEU A 393 -30.35 -14.50 -25.22
C LEU A 393 -29.95 -14.07 -26.64
N LYS A 394 -30.72 -14.50 -27.66
CA LYS A 394 -30.50 -14.13 -29.06
C LYS A 394 -30.52 -12.60 -29.29
N LEU A 395 -31.44 -11.89 -28.64
CA LEU A 395 -31.56 -10.43 -28.75
C LEU A 395 -30.36 -9.72 -28.10
N LEU A 396 -29.93 -10.20 -26.92
CA LEU A 396 -28.74 -9.67 -26.23
C LEU A 396 -27.46 -9.89 -27.05
N LEU A 397 -27.27 -11.11 -27.60
CA LEU A 397 -26.14 -11.43 -28.46
C LEU A 397 -26.14 -10.59 -29.75
N GLN A 398 -27.30 -10.34 -30.34
CA GLN A 398 -27.44 -9.45 -31.49
C GLN A 398 -27.08 -8.00 -31.13
N ALA A 399 -27.57 -7.47 -30.01
CA ALA A 399 -27.23 -6.13 -29.54
C ALA A 399 -25.72 -5.98 -29.27
N LEU A 400 -25.10 -6.94 -28.57
CA LEU A 400 -23.66 -6.95 -28.27
C LEU A 400 -22.80 -6.90 -29.55
N MET A 401 -23.23 -7.59 -30.60
CA MET A 401 -22.54 -7.60 -31.89
C MET A 401 -22.81 -6.37 -32.76
N GLN A 402 -23.87 -5.60 -32.49
CA GLN A 402 -24.21 -4.36 -33.21
C GLN A 402 -23.46 -3.13 -32.68
N PHE A 403 -23.01 -3.12 -31.42
CA PHE A 403 -22.29 -1.96 -30.87
C PHE A 403 -20.87 -1.81 -31.44
N PRO A 404 -20.50 -0.60 -31.90
CA PRO A 404 -19.12 -0.29 -32.28
C PRO A 404 -18.25 -0.19 -31.01
N LEU A 405 -16.99 -0.65 -31.09
CA LEU A 405 -16.03 -0.48 -30.00
C LEU A 405 -15.39 0.91 -30.07
N ILE A 406 -16.17 1.92 -29.67
CA ILE A 406 -15.68 3.28 -29.44
C ILE A 406 -15.39 3.40 -27.94
N GLU A 407 -14.27 4.02 -27.57
CA GLU A 407 -13.90 4.34 -26.18
C GLU A 407 -14.73 5.50 -25.60
N SER A 408 -16.06 5.41 -25.73
CA SER A 408 -17.00 6.28 -25.01
C SER A 408 -17.51 5.56 -23.77
N THR A 409 -17.71 6.31 -22.68
CA THR A 409 -18.21 5.76 -21.40
C THR A 409 -19.51 5.00 -21.57
N GLN A 410 -20.45 5.56 -22.34
CA GLN A 410 -21.76 4.97 -22.66
C GLN A 410 -21.64 3.67 -23.47
N CYS A 411 -20.69 3.57 -24.42
CA CYS A 411 -20.43 2.31 -25.11
C CYS A 411 -19.88 1.24 -24.15
N CYS A 412 -18.95 1.62 -23.26
CA CYS A 412 -18.37 0.70 -22.28
C CYS A 412 -19.41 0.13 -21.30
N SER A 413 -20.30 0.97 -20.76
CA SER A 413 -21.36 0.55 -19.82
C SER A 413 -22.45 -0.29 -20.49
N LEU A 414 -22.87 0.05 -21.72
CA LEU A 414 -23.78 -0.78 -22.53
C LEU A 414 -23.18 -2.17 -22.80
N ILE A 415 -21.91 -2.24 -23.20
CA ILE A 415 -21.22 -3.50 -23.47
C ILE A 415 -21.05 -4.33 -22.19
N GLU A 416 -20.70 -3.72 -21.06
CA GLU A 416 -20.63 -4.40 -19.77
C GLU A 416 -22.00 -4.97 -19.36
N GLY A 417 -23.05 -4.15 -19.38
CA GLY A 417 -24.40 -4.57 -18.99
C GLY A 417 -24.93 -5.72 -19.85
N LEU A 418 -24.72 -5.65 -21.17
CA LEU A 418 -25.03 -6.76 -22.09
C LEU A 418 -24.23 -8.02 -21.76
N ILE A 419 -22.92 -7.92 -21.56
CA ILE A 419 -22.08 -9.08 -21.17
C ILE A 419 -22.56 -9.67 -19.84
N CYS A 420 -22.91 -8.88 -18.84
CA CYS A 420 -23.48 -9.36 -17.58
C CYS A 420 -24.82 -10.08 -17.76
N LEU A 421 -25.75 -9.52 -18.55
CA LEU A 421 -27.08 -10.10 -18.82
C LEU A 421 -27.05 -11.35 -19.72
N ILE A 422 -26.00 -11.50 -20.53
CA ILE A 422 -25.70 -12.73 -21.28
C ILE A 422 -25.10 -13.77 -20.33
N THR A 423 -24.14 -13.37 -19.50
CA THR A 423 -23.37 -14.26 -18.62
C THR A 423 -24.20 -14.83 -17.49
N SER A 424 -25.25 -14.14 -17.01
CA SER A 424 -26.16 -14.70 -16.00
C SER A 424 -26.95 -15.93 -16.49
N GLN A 425 -27.18 -16.05 -17.80
CA GLN A 425 -28.01 -17.11 -18.38
C GLN A 425 -27.26 -18.43 -18.58
N ILE A 426 -25.94 -18.48 -18.35
CA ILE A 426 -25.11 -19.67 -18.63
C ILE A 426 -25.54 -20.92 -17.86
N HIS A 427 -26.05 -20.79 -16.63
CA HIS A 427 -26.48 -21.94 -15.84
C HIS A 427 -27.83 -22.55 -16.27
N ILE A 428 -28.58 -21.85 -17.13
CA ILE A 428 -29.87 -22.30 -17.71
C ILE A 428 -29.82 -22.46 -19.24
N SER A 429 -28.66 -22.21 -19.85
CA SER A 429 -28.45 -22.27 -21.30
C SER A 429 -28.20 -23.70 -21.80
N SER A 430 -28.65 -24.01 -23.01
CA SER A 430 -28.26 -25.27 -23.68
C SER A 430 -26.79 -25.21 -24.15
N ASN A 431 -26.16 -26.36 -24.46
CA ASN A 431 -24.81 -26.37 -25.05
C ASN A 431 -24.70 -25.54 -26.33
N ARG A 432 -25.77 -25.48 -27.14
CA ARG A 432 -25.84 -24.65 -28.36
C ARG A 432 -25.78 -23.15 -28.03
N ASP A 433 -26.39 -22.76 -26.91
CA ASP A 433 -26.47 -21.38 -26.44
C ASP A 433 -25.18 -20.97 -25.74
N LEU A 434 -24.60 -21.84 -24.90
CA LEU A 434 -23.25 -21.69 -24.37
C LEU A 434 -22.22 -21.50 -25.49
N LEU A 435 -22.31 -22.27 -26.58
CA LEU A 435 -21.43 -22.13 -27.73
C LEU A 435 -21.63 -20.80 -28.48
N GLN A 436 -22.87 -20.31 -28.58
CA GLN A 436 -23.16 -18.97 -29.13
C GLN A 436 -22.57 -17.85 -28.26
N ILE A 437 -22.68 -17.96 -26.93
CA ILE A 437 -22.08 -17.00 -25.98
C ILE A 437 -20.55 -16.98 -26.13
N LEU A 438 -19.90 -18.15 -26.06
CA LEU A 438 -18.44 -18.26 -26.20
C LEU A 438 -17.95 -17.81 -27.59
N ASN A 439 -18.77 -17.96 -28.64
CA ASN A 439 -18.48 -17.40 -29.95
C ASN A 439 -18.56 -15.87 -29.96
N ALA A 440 -19.61 -15.26 -29.41
CA ALA A 440 -19.74 -13.80 -29.32
C ALA A 440 -18.62 -13.17 -28.47
N LEU A 441 -18.31 -13.75 -27.30
CA LEU A 441 -17.18 -13.32 -26.47
C LEU A 441 -15.85 -13.40 -27.24
N GLY A 442 -15.62 -14.48 -28.01
CA GLY A 442 -14.45 -14.62 -28.87
C GLY A 442 -14.37 -13.57 -29.99
N CYS A 443 -15.49 -13.26 -30.64
CA CYS A 443 -15.56 -12.19 -31.64
C CYS A 443 -15.35 -10.79 -31.04
N MET A 444 -15.64 -10.60 -29.76
CA MET A 444 -15.35 -9.37 -29.04
C MET A 444 -13.85 -9.27 -28.67
N LEU A 445 -13.19 -10.37 -28.28
CA LEU A 445 -11.73 -10.40 -28.09
C LEU A 445 -10.94 -10.10 -29.37
N GLN A 446 -11.42 -10.60 -30.52
CA GLN A 446 -10.78 -10.39 -31.83
C GLN A 446 -10.66 -8.93 -32.27
N LYS A 447 -11.41 -8.00 -31.65
CA LYS A 447 -11.37 -6.57 -31.96
C LYS A 447 -10.22 -5.82 -31.24
N ASP A 448 -9.43 -6.50 -30.42
CA ASP A 448 -8.21 -6.01 -29.72
C ASP A 448 -8.37 -4.70 -28.93
N VAL A 449 -9.39 -4.64 -28.05
CA VAL A 449 -9.65 -3.50 -27.15
C VAL A 449 -9.56 -3.93 -25.68
N ASP A 450 -8.68 -3.27 -24.93
CA ASP A 450 -8.28 -3.64 -23.56
C ASP A 450 -9.45 -3.74 -22.56
N PHE A 451 -10.39 -2.78 -22.59
CA PHE A 451 -11.55 -2.82 -21.68
C PHE A 451 -12.45 -4.02 -21.99
N VAL A 452 -12.61 -4.36 -23.27
CA VAL A 452 -13.42 -5.51 -23.71
C VAL A 452 -12.76 -6.82 -23.28
N HIS A 453 -11.43 -6.94 -23.41
CA HIS A 453 -10.73 -8.12 -22.89
C HIS A 453 -10.93 -8.25 -21.38
N THR A 454 -10.83 -7.16 -20.62
CA THR A 454 -11.08 -7.13 -19.17
C THR A 454 -12.51 -7.58 -18.83
N LEU A 455 -13.53 -7.05 -19.52
CA LEU A 455 -14.93 -7.45 -19.32
C LEU A 455 -15.17 -8.93 -19.64
N VAL A 456 -14.55 -9.46 -20.70
CA VAL A 456 -14.65 -10.88 -21.04
C VAL A 456 -13.97 -11.75 -19.96
N VAL A 457 -12.78 -11.38 -19.45
CA VAL A 457 -12.16 -12.10 -18.30
C VAL A 457 -13.11 -12.13 -17.10
N LEU A 458 -13.68 -10.99 -16.73
CA LEU A 458 -14.60 -10.89 -15.60
C LEU A 458 -15.85 -11.76 -15.82
N SER A 459 -16.34 -11.88 -17.06
CA SER A 459 -17.43 -12.80 -17.41
C SER A 459 -17.06 -14.27 -17.22
N LEU A 460 -15.81 -14.66 -17.53
CA LEU A 460 -15.33 -16.05 -17.38
C LEU A 460 -15.33 -16.53 -15.91
N SER A 461 -15.29 -15.62 -14.92
CA SER A 461 -15.41 -15.98 -13.49
C SER A 461 -16.69 -16.72 -13.12
N LYS A 462 -17.74 -16.64 -13.95
CA LYS A 462 -19.01 -17.34 -13.71
C LYS A 462 -19.05 -18.75 -14.30
N TRP A 463 -18.07 -19.10 -15.15
CA TRP A 463 -18.07 -20.37 -15.87
C TRP A 463 -17.63 -21.57 -15.03
N ASN A 464 -17.02 -21.34 -13.86
CA ASN A 464 -16.49 -22.36 -12.95
C ASN A 464 -17.51 -23.50 -12.72
N ASN A 465 -18.77 -23.13 -12.43
CA ASN A 465 -19.84 -24.04 -12.05
C ASN A 465 -20.88 -24.28 -13.16
N VAL A 466 -20.54 -24.03 -14.44
CA VAL A 466 -21.47 -24.28 -15.57
C VAL A 466 -21.57 -25.78 -15.86
N ARG A 467 -22.80 -26.31 -15.88
CA ARG A 467 -23.07 -27.70 -16.27
C ARG A 467 -23.18 -27.80 -17.79
N VAL A 468 -22.10 -28.22 -18.44
CA VAL A 468 -22.14 -28.64 -19.86
C VAL A 468 -22.75 -30.05 -19.91
N THR A 469 -23.79 -30.26 -20.70
CA THR A 469 -24.43 -31.58 -20.81
C THR A 469 -23.63 -32.49 -21.74
N LYS A 470 -23.62 -33.81 -21.48
CA LYS A 470 -22.90 -34.76 -22.33
C LYS A 470 -23.56 -34.87 -23.71
N GLY A 471 -22.77 -34.77 -24.77
CA GLY A 471 -23.28 -34.78 -26.15
C GLY A 471 -22.28 -34.22 -27.17
N PRO A 472 -22.65 -34.16 -28.47
CA PRO A 472 -21.71 -33.79 -29.54
C PRO A 472 -21.08 -32.40 -29.36
N GLN A 473 -21.85 -31.43 -28.84
CA GLN A 473 -21.39 -30.05 -28.61
C GLN A 473 -20.56 -29.87 -27.33
N GLU A 474 -20.50 -30.86 -26.43
CA GLU A 474 -19.72 -30.80 -25.18
C GLU A 474 -18.25 -30.47 -25.48
N ARG A 475 -17.65 -31.20 -26.42
CA ARG A 475 -16.25 -31.02 -26.83
C ARG A 475 -16.02 -29.64 -27.45
N GLU A 476 -17.01 -29.07 -28.15
CA GLU A 476 -16.91 -27.75 -28.79
C GLU A 476 -16.95 -26.62 -27.76
N VAL A 477 -17.90 -26.67 -26.81
CA VAL A 477 -18.02 -25.70 -25.70
C VAL A 477 -16.73 -25.67 -24.88
N LEU A 478 -16.22 -26.84 -24.47
CA LEU A 478 -14.99 -26.94 -23.67
C LEU A 478 -13.74 -26.50 -24.45
N ASN A 479 -13.63 -26.85 -25.74
CA ASN A 479 -12.55 -26.36 -26.62
C ASN A 479 -12.60 -24.83 -26.82
N LYS A 480 -13.79 -24.23 -26.90
CA LYS A 480 -13.94 -22.79 -27.08
C LYS A 480 -13.58 -22.04 -25.79
N LEU A 481 -14.05 -22.54 -24.64
CA LEU A 481 -13.73 -21.99 -23.32
C LEU A 481 -12.21 -22.01 -23.03
N SER A 482 -11.52 -23.13 -23.31
CA SER A 482 -10.06 -23.19 -23.12
C SER A 482 -9.29 -22.23 -24.04
N ARG A 483 -9.79 -22.01 -25.27
CA ARG A 483 -9.20 -21.03 -26.20
C ARG A 483 -9.38 -19.59 -25.72
N LEU A 484 -10.53 -19.23 -25.14
CA LEU A 484 -10.72 -17.89 -24.56
C LEU A 484 -9.78 -17.65 -23.37
N PHE A 485 -9.68 -18.60 -22.43
CA PHE A 485 -8.73 -18.50 -21.33
C PHE A 485 -7.28 -18.38 -21.84
N ALA A 486 -6.88 -19.20 -22.81
CA ALA A 486 -5.53 -19.15 -23.38
C ALA A 486 -5.20 -17.79 -24.04
N GLN A 487 -6.14 -17.23 -24.80
CA GLN A 487 -5.99 -15.90 -25.41
C GLN A 487 -5.84 -14.78 -24.36
N LEU A 488 -6.58 -14.87 -23.26
CA LEU A 488 -6.60 -13.85 -22.21
C LEU A 488 -5.39 -13.94 -21.26
N LEU A 489 -4.90 -15.15 -20.99
CA LEU A 489 -3.63 -15.39 -20.28
C LEU A 489 -2.41 -14.90 -21.07
N LEU A 490 -2.52 -14.80 -22.40
CA LEU A 490 -1.52 -14.19 -23.29
C LEU A 490 -1.86 -12.74 -23.69
N SER A 491 -2.79 -12.06 -22.98
CA SER A 491 -3.09 -10.66 -23.27
C SER A 491 -1.88 -9.76 -23.04
N ARG A 492 -1.71 -8.77 -23.94
CA ARG A 492 -0.64 -7.75 -23.86
C ARG A 492 -0.90 -6.74 -22.74
N ASN A 493 -2.15 -6.56 -22.33
CA ASN A 493 -2.50 -5.73 -21.20
C ASN A 493 -2.25 -6.49 -19.88
N CYS A 494 -1.37 -5.94 -19.03
CA CYS A 494 -0.96 -6.60 -17.80
C CYS A 494 -2.07 -6.67 -16.73
N ILE A 495 -3.07 -5.77 -16.77
CA ILE A 495 -4.24 -5.83 -15.89
C ILE A 495 -5.14 -6.99 -16.34
N THR A 496 -5.47 -7.06 -17.64
CA THR A 496 -6.20 -8.19 -18.24
C THR A 496 -5.55 -9.52 -17.92
N GLN A 497 -4.23 -9.64 -18.14
CA GLN A 497 -3.47 -10.87 -17.87
C GLN A 497 -3.48 -11.25 -16.38
N GLN A 498 -3.32 -10.28 -15.48
CA GLN A 498 -3.33 -10.54 -14.03
C GLN A 498 -4.71 -10.97 -13.52
N ILE A 499 -5.79 -10.36 -14.02
CA ILE A 499 -7.16 -10.79 -13.70
C ILE A 499 -7.41 -12.18 -14.33
N ALA A 500 -6.92 -12.45 -15.54
CA ALA A 500 -7.05 -13.77 -16.19
C ALA A 500 -6.34 -14.87 -15.38
N LEU A 501 -5.17 -14.59 -14.80
CA LEU A 501 -4.47 -15.51 -13.90
C LEU A 501 -5.25 -15.80 -12.61
N LEU A 502 -5.83 -14.76 -12.00
CA LEU A 502 -6.70 -14.90 -10.82
C LEU A 502 -7.94 -15.75 -11.13
N VAL A 503 -8.68 -15.40 -12.18
CA VAL A 503 -9.92 -16.09 -12.59
C VAL A 503 -9.65 -17.52 -13.05
N PHE A 504 -8.57 -17.76 -13.80
CA PHE A 504 -8.20 -19.12 -14.21
C PHE A 504 -7.73 -19.99 -13.04
N ALA A 505 -7.06 -19.41 -12.04
CA ALA A 505 -6.71 -20.14 -10.82
C ALA A 505 -7.95 -20.51 -9.98
N GLU A 506 -8.93 -19.61 -9.88
CA GLU A 506 -10.22 -19.90 -9.22
C GLU A 506 -11.01 -20.98 -10.00
N PHE A 507 -11.09 -20.87 -11.33
CA PHE A 507 -11.69 -21.88 -12.21
C PHE A 507 -11.01 -23.24 -12.02
N ALA A 508 -9.67 -23.28 -11.97
CA ALA A 508 -8.91 -24.52 -11.80
C ALA A 508 -9.06 -25.17 -10.41
N GLN A 509 -9.44 -24.40 -9.39
CA GLN A 509 -9.73 -24.90 -8.04
C GLN A 509 -11.18 -25.39 -7.86
N THR A 510 -12.12 -24.81 -8.61
CA THR A 510 -13.57 -24.99 -8.35
C THR A 510 -14.32 -25.71 -9.47
N SER A 511 -13.81 -25.72 -10.71
CA SER A 511 -14.50 -26.30 -11.86
C SER A 511 -14.29 -27.80 -12.01
N GLN A 512 -15.34 -28.49 -12.44
CA GLN A 512 -15.32 -29.92 -12.79
C GLN A 512 -14.67 -30.16 -14.18
N HIS A 513 -14.42 -29.11 -14.96
CA HIS A 513 -13.95 -29.19 -16.35
C HIS A 513 -12.43 -29.28 -16.48
N VAL A 514 -11.83 -30.34 -15.93
CA VAL A 514 -10.37 -30.57 -15.95
C VAL A 514 -9.78 -30.52 -17.38
N THR A 515 -10.56 -30.92 -18.39
CA THR A 515 -10.17 -30.87 -19.81
C THR A 515 -10.00 -29.45 -20.37
N VAL A 516 -10.61 -28.44 -19.74
CA VAL A 516 -10.39 -27.01 -20.05
C VAL A 516 -9.06 -26.56 -19.45
N ILE A 517 -8.75 -26.98 -18.23
CA ILE A 517 -7.50 -26.66 -17.54
C ILE A 517 -6.30 -27.22 -18.33
N SER A 518 -6.38 -28.49 -18.75
CA SER A 518 -5.31 -29.14 -19.52
C SER A 518 -5.10 -28.44 -20.85
N LYS A 519 -6.16 -28.20 -21.65
CA LYS A 519 -6.06 -27.55 -22.96
C LYS A 519 -5.59 -26.11 -22.91
N THR A 520 -5.93 -25.38 -21.84
CA THR A 520 -5.42 -24.02 -21.63
C THR A 520 -3.91 -24.03 -21.35
N THR A 521 -3.41 -25.10 -20.73
CA THR A 521 -1.99 -25.26 -20.33
C THR A 521 -1.19 -26.20 -21.24
N GLU A 522 -1.71 -26.53 -22.43
CA GLU A 522 -0.97 -27.22 -23.50
C GLU A 522 0.18 -26.35 -24.06
N ASN A 523 0.00 -25.02 -24.11
CA ASN A 523 1.09 -24.09 -24.46
C ASN A 523 2.08 -23.96 -23.29
N ALA A 524 3.37 -24.23 -23.57
CA ALA A 524 4.47 -24.12 -22.62
C ALA A 524 4.59 -22.73 -21.96
N GLU A 525 4.35 -21.64 -22.69
CA GLU A 525 4.40 -20.26 -22.16
C GLU A 525 3.30 -20.04 -21.11
N ILE A 526 2.07 -20.46 -21.42
CA ILE A 526 0.92 -20.34 -20.51
C ILE A 526 1.13 -21.23 -19.29
N LYS A 527 1.62 -22.45 -19.50
CA LYS A 527 1.97 -23.38 -18.42
C LYS A 527 3.03 -22.79 -17.50
N GLN A 528 4.09 -22.20 -18.04
CA GLN A 528 5.12 -21.52 -17.27
C GLN A 528 4.54 -20.32 -16.50
N LEU A 529 3.75 -19.46 -17.14
CA LEU A 529 3.10 -18.29 -16.53
C LEU A 529 2.19 -18.69 -15.35
N VAL A 530 1.29 -19.67 -15.56
CA VAL A 530 0.37 -20.17 -14.54
C VAL A 530 1.13 -20.86 -13.40
N THR A 531 2.15 -21.69 -13.69
CA THR A 531 2.99 -22.28 -12.65
C THR A 531 3.74 -21.21 -11.85
N LYS A 532 4.29 -20.18 -12.50
CA LYS A 532 5.02 -19.06 -11.87
C LYS A 532 4.11 -18.26 -10.93
N PHE A 533 2.86 -18.02 -11.35
CA PHE A 533 1.81 -17.40 -10.54
C PHE A 533 1.41 -18.27 -9.33
N LEU A 534 1.01 -19.53 -9.55
CA LEU A 534 0.54 -20.43 -8.50
C LEU A 534 1.63 -20.75 -7.46
N THR A 535 2.87 -20.98 -7.89
CA THR A 535 4.03 -21.19 -6.99
C THR A 535 4.54 -19.93 -6.32
N LYS A 536 3.95 -18.77 -6.66
CA LYS A 536 4.34 -17.42 -6.23
C LYS A 536 5.83 -17.14 -6.46
N ALA A 537 6.38 -17.62 -7.57
CA ALA A 537 7.80 -17.49 -7.89
C ALA A 537 8.24 -16.03 -8.03
N ASP A 538 7.39 -15.16 -8.60
CA ASP A 538 7.59 -13.70 -8.66
C ASP A 538 7.49 -12.99 -7.30
N LEU A 539 7.14 -13.70 -6.22
CA LEU A 539 7.24 -13.23 -4.83
C LEU A 539 8.43 -13.85 -4.07
N LYS A 540 9.25 -14.64 -4.79
CA LYS A 540 10.52 -15.22 -4.30
C LYS A 540 11.72 -14.49 -4.92
N THR A 541 11.67 -14.20 -6.22
CA THR A 541 12.64 -13.31 -6.90
C THR A 541 12.24 -11.84 -6.73
N PRO A 542 13.19 -10.90 -6.58
CA PRO A 542 12.87 -9.47 -6.64
C PRO A 542 12.33 -9.11 -8.02
N ILE A 543 11.29 -8.25 -8.06
CA ILE A 543 10.70 -7.77 -9.31
C ILE A 543 11.72 -6.88 -10.03
N ASP A 544 11.89 -7.09 -11.34
CA ASP A 544 12.55 -6.13 -12.24
C ASP A 544 11.67 -4.87 -12.37
N LEU A 545 11.79 -4.02 -11.36
CA LEU A 545 11.06 -2.77 -11.25
C LEU A 545 11.42 -1.79 -12.39
N PRO A 546 12.69 -1.66 -12.83
CA PRO A 546 13.01 -0.91 -14.04
C PRO A 546 12.22 -1.38 -15.27
N ALA A 547 12.18 -2.68 -15.57
CA ALA A 547 11.42 -3.19 -16.72
C ALA A 547 9.90 -3.04 -16.56
N LEU A 548 9.36 -3.19 -15.34
CA LEU A 548 7.92 -3.05 -15.09
C LEU A 548 7.46 -1.58 -15.13
N LEU A 549 8.23 -0.65 -14.54
CA LEU A 549 8.00 0.79 -14.69
C LEU A 549 8.14 1.20 -16.14
N LYS A 550 9.20 0.77 -16.83
CA LYS A 550 9.40 1.09 -18.25
C LYS A 550 8.23 0.61 -19.10
N LYS A 551 7.70 -0.60 -18.90
CA LYS A 551 6.50 -1.09 -19.61
C LYS A 551 5.23 -0.29 -19.28
N GLN A 552 5.08 0.22 -18.06
CA GLN A 552 3.95 1.11 -17.71
C GLN A 552 4.13 2.53 -18.28
N GLU A 553 5.36 3.06 -18.32
CA GLU A 553 5.68 4.33 -18.96
C GLU A 553 5.54 4.26 -20.48
N GLU A 554 5.98 3.17 -21.12
CA GLU A 554 5.74 2.85 -22.53
C GLU A 554 4.24 2.72 -22.87
N PHE A 555 3.40 2.38 -21.89
CA PHE A 555 1.93 2.37 -22.03
C PHE A 555 1.34 3.78 -21.87
N SER A 556 1.76 4.55 -20.85
CA SER A 556 1.30 5.93 -20.64
C SER A 556 1.83 6.94 -21.67
N GLN A 557 2.97 6.69 -22.31
CA GLN A 557 3.51 7.55 -23.37
C GLN A 557 2.75 7.41 -24.70
N ARG A 558 2.04 6.29 -24.92
CA ARG A 558 1.16 6.12 -26.09
C ARG A 558 -0.08 7.01 -26.06
N THR A 559 -0.51 7.44 -24.88
CA THR A 559 -1.66 8.34 -24.69
C THR A 559 -1.28 9.79 -24.41
N GLY A 560 0.01 10.15 -24.53
CA GLY A 560 0.48 11.53 -24.36
C GLY A 560 1.90 11.74 -24.89
N ALA A 561 2.03 12.14 -26.16
CA ALA A 561 3.31 12.31 -26.86
C ALA A 561 3.57 13.76 -27.28
N ALA A 562 4.48 14.43 -26.57
CA ALA A 562 5.18 15.67 -26.94
C ALA A 562 6.52 15.72 -26.16
N PRO A 563 7.57 16.43 -26.62
CA PRO A 563 8.90 15.81 -26.64
C PRO A 563 9.82 16.13 -25.46
N LYS A 564 10.84 15.27 -25.28
CA LYS A 564 12.00 15.54 -24.42
C LYS A 564 12.97 16.52 -25.11
N VAL A 565 13.65 17.34 -24.32
CA VAL A 565 14.90 18.00 -24.70
C VAL A 565 16.06 17.22 -24.07
N GLU A 566 17.09 16.93 -24.86
CA GLU A 566 18.28 16.22 -24.40
C GLU A 566 19.36 17.19 -23.88
N SER A 567 20.18 16.72 -22.95
CA SER A 567 21.64 16.96 -22.99
C SER A 567 22.37 15.87 -22.19
N CYS A 568 23.65 15.67 -22.49
CA CYS A 568 24.42 14.52 -22.02
C CYS A 568 25.83 14.92 -21.61
N SER A 569 26.34 14.35 -20.51
CA SER A 569 27.79 14.23 -20.28
C SER A 569 28.12 13.08 -19.32
N LYS A 570 29.20 12.35 -19.62
CA LYS A 570 29.76 11.23 -18.84
C LYS A 570 31.10 11.63 -18.22
N ARG A 571 31.58 10.89 -17.21
CA ARG A 571 33.01 10.49 -17.06
C ARG A 571 33.20 9.35 -16.05
N GLN A 572 34.27 8.58 -16.22
CA GLN A 572 34.77 7.47 -15.38
C GLN A 572 36.03 7.94 -14.60
N GLY A 573 36.67 7.24 -13.64
CA GLY A 573 36.44 5.92 -13.00
C GLY A 573 36.82 6.01 -11.50
N ILE A 574 37.71 5.22 -10.84
CA ILE A 574 38.60 4.07 -11.14
C ILE A 574 38.78 3.25 -9.81
N SER A 575 39.38 2.05 -9.85
CA SER A 575 39.70 1.12 -8.72
C SER A 575 40.96 1.54 -7.89
N ALA A 576 41.49 0.83 -6.87
CA ALA A 576 41.33 -0.57 -6.39
C ALA A 576 41.76 -0.79 -4.90
N GLU A 577 41.43 -1.96 -4.32
CA GLU A 577 42.28 -2.91 -3.51
C GLU A 577 43.20 -2.42 -2.33
N ASP A 578 43.45 -3.14 -1.20
CA ASP A 578 43.03 -4.49 -0.76
C ASP A 578 43.14 -4.77 0.79
N SER A 579 42.38 -5.77 1.26
CA SER A 579 42.58 -6.81 2.33
C SER A 579 42.95 -6.59 3.83
N MET A 580 42.65 -7.65 4.62
CA MET A 580 43.27 -8.15 5.90
C MET A 580 42.77 -7.73 7.32
N ALA A 581 41.77 -8.47 7.83
CA ALA A 581 41.81 -9.34 9.05
C ALA A 581 42.35 -8.80 10.41
N THR A 582 41.54 -8.45 11.45
CA THR A 582 40.93 -9.30 12.55
C THR A 582 41.86 -9.75 13.71
N PRO A 583 41.39 -10.19 14.92
CA PRO A 583 40.06 -10.18 15.57
C PRO A 583 40.04 -9.69 17.07
N MET A 584 38.97 -10.04 17.80
CA MET A 584 38.85 -10.34 19.26
C MET A 584 38.63 -9.27 20.39
N ASN A 585 37.33 -9.10 20.71
CA ASN A 585 36.64 -9.67 21.90
C ASN A 585 36.46 -8.92 23.27
N LYS A 586 35.36 -9.32 23.93
CA LYS A 586 34.86 -9.15 25.32
C LYS A 586 34.29 -7.80 25.79
N ARG A 587 33.18 -7.91 26.53
CA ARG A 587 32.46 -6.83 27.24
C ARG A 587 32.97 -6.72 28.68
N ALA A 588 32.89 -5.52 29.26
CA ALA A 588 32.83 -5.32 30.71
C ALA A 588 31.63 -4.43 31.05
N LYS A 589 30.97 -4.73 32.18
CA LYS A 589 29.93 -3.91 32.81
C LYS A 589 30.63 -3.00 33.83
N TYR A 590 30.22 -1.74 33.94
CA TYR A 590 30.81 -0.80 34.91
C TYR A 590 29.71 0.05 35.55
N ASP A 591 29.83 0.21 36.86
CA ASP A 591 28.92 0.98 37.70
C ASP A 591 29.20 2.49 37.60
N MET A 592 28.25 3.30 38.04
CA MET A 592 28.13 4.72 37.68
C MET A 592 28.22 5.65 38.89
N GLU A 593 29.44 6.05 39.26
CA GLU A 593 29.67 7.32 39.94
C GLU A 593 31.11 7.79 39.68
N GLY A 594 31.33 9.09 39.47
CA GLY A 594 32.64 9.60 39.09
C GLY A 594 32.73 11.13 39.11
N SER A 595 33.77 11.63 39.78
CA SER A 595 34.04 13.07 39.94
C SER A 595 34.13 13.82 38.62
N LEU A 596 33.76 15.11 38.66
CA LEU A 596 33.94 16.06 37.57
C LEU A 596 35.41 16.16 37.12
N ASP A 597 36.36 16.09 38.06
CA ASP A 597 37.80 16.16 37.74
C ASP A 597 38.27 14.95 36.93
N SER A 598 37.78 13.75 37.27
CA SER A 598 38.00 12.53 36.49
C SER A 598 37.39 12.64 35.09
N SER A 599 36.18 13.20 35.00
CA SER A 599 35.52 13.47 33.72
C SER A 599 36.32 14.43 32.83
N THR A 600 36.84 15.53 33.38
CA THR A 600 37.65 16.50 32.60
C THR A 600 39.04 15.96 32.25
N ALA A 601 39.68 15.17 33.12
CA ALA A 601 40.94 14.50 32.82
C ALA A 601 40.80 13.51 31.65
N LEU A 602 39.73 12.70 31.66
CA LEU A 602 39.43 11.74 30.60
C LEU A 602 39.13 12.42 29.25
N LEU A 603 38.43 13.56 29.28
CA LEU A 603 38.23 14.44 28.12
C LEU A 603 39.55 14.92 27.53
N ARG A 604 40.42 15.54 28.35
CA ARG A 604 41.75 16.04 27.93
C ARG A 604 42.68 14.92 27.42
N HIS A 605 42.44 13.67 27.79
CA HIS A 605 43.17 12.51 27.26
C HIS A 605 42.63 12.12 25.87
N HIS A 606 41.32 11.97 25.69
CA HIS A 606 40.73 11.60 24.39
C HIS A 606 40.91 12.68 23.32
N MET A 607 40.81 13.96 23.68
CA MET A 607 41.09 15.07 22.75
C MET A 607 42.54 15.03 22.23
N ARG A 608 43.52 14.62 23.05
CA ARG A 608 44.91 14.43 22.61
C ARG A 608 45.07 13.26 21.64
N ILE A 609 44.36 12.15 21.85
CA ILE A 609 44.41 11.00 20.93
C ILE A 609 43.77 11.36 19.58
N LEU A 610 42.67 12.12 19.57
CA LEU A 610 42.05 12.62 18.34
C LEU A 610 42.99 13.58 17.58
N LEU A 611 43.62 14.54 18.27
CA LEU A 611 44.61 15.47 17.70
C LEU A 611 45.79 14.77 17.02
N ASP A 612 46.24 13.64 17.56
CA ASP A 612 47.38 12.93 17.00
C ASP A 612 47.01 12.08 15.78
N GLN A 613 45.80 11.52 15.78
CA GLN A 613 45.31 10.69 14.67
C GLN A 613 44.69 11.48 13.51
N ASP A 614 44.19 12.70 13.72
CA ASP A 614 43.72 13.58 12.63
C ASP A 614 44.82 13.88 11.58
N LYS A 615 46.09 13.85 12.01
CA LYS A 615 47.27 13.95 11.14
C LYS A 615 47.45 12.75 10.20
N THR A 616 46.76 11.64 10.46
CA THR A 616 46.97 10.32 9.81
C THR A 616 45.71 9.72 9.17
N ALA A 617 44.54 10.32 9.38
CA ALA A 617 43.25 9.79 8.90
C ALA A 617 43.04 10.00 7.39
N LEU A 618 42.41 9.03 6.73
CA LEU A 618 41.94 9.14 5.36
C LEU A 618 40.72 10.09 5.24
N GLN A 619 40.51 10.62 4.03
CA GLN A 619 39.51 11.64 3.73
C GLN A 619 38.06 11.36 4.21
N PRO A 620 37.46 10.15 4.05
CA PRO A 620 35.99 9.99 4.19
C PRO A 620 35.44 10.11 5.61
N HIS A 621 36.29 10.13 6.65
CA HIS A 621 35.86 10.29 8.04
C HIS A 621 36.49 11.49 8.77
N LYS A 622 37.45 12.18 8.13
CA LYS A 622 38.19 13.28 8.75
C LYS A 622 37.30 14.43 9.23
N ALA A 623 36.32 14.84 8.42
CA ALA A 623 35.35 15.87 8.79
C ALA A 623 34.55 15.52 10.07
N CYS A 624 34.13 14.25 10.20
CA CYS A 624 33.35 13.80 11.35
C CYS A 624 34.20 13.69 12.64
N LEU A 625 35.48 13.32 12.52
CA LEU A 625 36.41 13.35 13.65
C LEU A 625 36.72 14.78 14.11
N SER A 626 36.81 15.73 13.18
CA SER A 626 36.98 17.16 13.47
C SER A 626 35.75 17.75 14.19
N ASP A 627 34.53 17.43 13.70
CA ASP A 627 33.27 17.75 14.36
C ASP A 627 33.24 17.26 15.83
N ILE A 628 33.49 15.96 16.05
CA ILE A 628 33.50 15.38 17.40
C ILE A 628 34.57 16.03 18.30
N TYR A 629 35.74 16.38 17.76
CA TYR A 629 36.78 17.09 18.51
C TYR A 629 36.31 18.48 18.97
N ASN A 630 35.64 19.24 18.09
CA ASN A 630 35.06 20.54 18.42
C ASN A 630 33.94 20.41 19.47
N GLN A 631 33.04 19.44 19.32
CA GLN A 631 31.99 19.16 20.30
C GLN A 631 32.55 18.77 21.67
N LEU A 632 33.62 17.96 21.73
CA LEU A 632 34.32 17.63 22.99
C LEU A 632 35.02 18.85 23.61
N GLY A 633 35.57 19.76 22.79
CA GLY A 633 36.13 21.03 23.26
C GLY A 633 35.07 21.95 23.87
N ASN A 634 33.94 22.12 23.18
CA ASN A 634 32.79 22.89 23.66
C ASN A 634 32.17 22.29 24.93
N LEU A 635 32.16 20.96 25.05
CA LEU A 635 31.73 20.26 26.26
C LEU A 635 32.67 20.55 27.44
N LEU A 636 33.99 20.47 27.22
CA LEU A 636 34.98 20.78 28.27
C LEU A 636 34.88 22.24 28.74
N GLN A 637 34.71 23.20 27.82
CA GLN A 637 34.49 24.60 28.20
C GLN A 637 33.24 24.77 29.08
N ASN A 638 32.12 24.14 28.72
CA ASN A 638 30.87 24.26 29.48
C ASN A 638 30.88 23.52 30.82
N LEU A 639 31.67 22.45 30.96
CA LEU A 639 31.91 21.75 32.23
C LEU A 639 32.90 22.49 33.15
N CYS A 640 33.81 23.29 32.60
CA CYS A 640 34.82 24.04 33.37
C CYS A 640 34.46 25.52 33.62
N ARG A 641 33.38 26.05 33.05
CA ARG A 641 32.85 27.38 33.42
C ARG A 641 32.29 27.32 34.85
N PRO A 642 32.64 28.27 35.75
CA PRO A 642 32.11 28.30 37.11
C PRO A 642 30.59 28.47 37.11
N ARG A 643 29.95 28.06 38.22
CA ARG A 643 28.58 28.49 38.52
C ARG A 643 28.64 29.96 38.93
N THR A 644 28.24 30.83 38.01
CA THR A 644 27.51 32.04 38.39
C THR A 644 26.08 31.59 38.68
N ASP A 645 25.66 31.74 39.93
CA ASP A 645 24.28 31.51 40.37
C ASP A 645 23.35 32.66 39.90
#